data_AF-A0A1M3CTT1-F1
#
_entry.id   AF-A0A1M3CTT1-F1
#
_cell.length_a   1.000
_cell.length_b   1.000
_cell.length_c   1.000
_cell.angle_alpha   90.00
_cell.angle_beta   90.00
_cell.angle_gamma   90.00
#
_symmetry.space_group_name_H-M   'P 1'
#
loop_
_entity.id
_entity.type
_entity.pdbx_description
1 polymer ?
#
loop_
_entity_poly.entity_id
_entity_poly.type
_entity_poly.pdbx_seq_one_letter_code
_entity_poly.pdbx_strand_id
1 'polypeptide(L)'
;MKLPSIEIYPTFKAEDAQQVRNRTMQRINQSSSERDPVFEEFRENPLDRTMKRDLKNWKKCLKNSKDFIERHLEQRFYQVFIQAVLCWKTHYIFSIGKTLHQGFSARQICDKKDVLCAFHAAHSATIPCLYAQTKEEETNVYLYASGFYDESNQTQEILKEVNEADLEIDERRTDSLLREKTLALLNDVSSEEYSPVEALHKFAESCLEEIEKASARDSISDKIKDVLEIYHNKTLELIDFMGDPKNLDLLLNVQNKYRLLDKSEAVLENLKQGEYVKQKKILALLARKIRDLPVEILSANRLKPHYMNAFNRLYYYEIFKRFEGVNLRYLEKAVGIKFKALKAQVGELSNSEKGRNVLEQEKNKIKRLVKQLSTILYALSGEDYKHEDLKGLSLQKWDCLRPILYQSRYRIILEDQKTQSIIKSKLESVYYKILDPEKCGDRYKETFFYYEVFKMFNNETRIHLCKLLNISYTQLNQTVREIRVNQKLHIFLQKYVEEIQSISKSIAKKSKIVRVQKKLQALVEKLKDEGATAMGEYLVYARLYDAADDDEEEEMIEQIIGWDKQALNKEIKKAFKSRKIDERFEKFPKTLKNLKDVVCKNIEHLEECLNEFQGHLLRELRLIHGMGKENFRETYEKQFAKSLDTSKIRSLERGEIAFEEDFVHEISKIFGVSEELFHPGLFIEK
;
A
#
# COMPACT_ATOMS: atom_id res chain seq x y z
N MET A 1 -15.34 -37.02 -12.37
CA MET A 1 -15.61 -35.66 -12.88
C MET A 1 -14.29 -35.10 -13.38
N LYS A 2 -14.20 -34.71 -14.66
CA LYS A 2 -13.02 -33.98 -15.16
C LYS A 2 -13.08 -32.58 -14.52
N LEU A 3 -12.04 -32.18 -13.79
CA LEU A 3 -11.87 -30.78 -13.39
C LEU A 3 -11.93 -29.93 -14.67
N PRO A 4 -12.71 -28.84 -14.70
CA PRO A 4 -12.68 -27.93 -15.85
C PRO A 4 -11.23 -27.48 -16.06
N SER A 5 -10.76 -27.54 -17.32
CA SER A 5 -9.44 -27.05 -17.70
C SER A 5 -9.34 -25.58 -17.28
N ILE A 6 -8.54 -25.30 -16.25
CA ILE A 6 -8.27 -23.93 -15.81
C ILE A 6 -7.38 -23.33 -16.88
N GLU A 7 -7.98 -22.61 -17.83
CA GLU A 7 -7.23 -21.89 -18.87
C GLU A 7 -6.22 -20.95 -18.18
N ILE A 8 -4.93 -21.11 -18.49
CA ILE A 8 -3.87 -20.23 -17.98
C ILE A 8 -4.06 -18.85 -18.63
N TYR A 9 -4.84 -17.95 -18.03
CA TYR A 9 -5.03 -16.58 -18.51
C TYR A 9 -4.45 -15.55 -17.53
N PRO A 10 -3.83 -14.47 -18.04
CA PRO A 10 -3.56 -14.11 -19.43
C PRO A 10 -2.19 -14.65 -19.92
N THR A 11 -2.19 -15.30 -21.09
CA THR A 11 -1.03 -15.96 -21.72
C THR A 11 0.02 -14.96 -22.20
N PHE A 12 0.83 -14.46 -21.28
CA PHE A 12 2.13 -13.91 -21.65
C PHE A 12 3.11 -15.08 -21.76
N LYS A 13 3.30 -15.57 -22.99
CA LYS A 13 4.18 -16.71 -23.25
C LYS A 13 5.58 -16.41 -22.75
N ALA A 14 6.22 -17.37 -22.10
CA ALA A 14 7.59 -17.21 -21.62
C ALA A 14 8.57 -16.82 -22.74
N GLU A 15 8.31 -17.27 -23.97
CA GLU A 15 9.11 -16.96 -25.16
C GLU A 15 8.99 -15.49 -25.60
N ASP A 16 7.81 -14.88 -25.47
CA ASP A 16 7.56 -13.48 -25.84
C ASP A 16 8.10 -12.49 -24.80
N ALA A 17 8.40 -12.99 -23.61
CA ALA A 17 8.92 -12.24 -22.49
C ALA A 17 10.23 -11.53 -22.75
N GLN A 18 11.06 -12.11 -23.60
CA GLN A 18 12.33 -11.54 -24.00
C GLN A 18 12.16 -10.29 -24.90
N GLN A 19 11.04 -10.17 -25.61
CA GLN A 19 10.73 -9.00 -26.45
C GLN A 19 10.22 -7.80 -25.64
N VAL A 20 9.48 -8.03 -24.54
CA VAL A 20 8.98 -6.97 -23.66
C VAL A 20 10.11 -6.31 -22.86
N ARG A 21 11.11 -7.08 -22.39
CA ARG A 21 12.29 -6.55 -21.69
C ARG A 21 12.99 -5.42 -22.47
N ASN A 22 13.05 -5.54 -23.80
CA ASN A 22 13.66 -4.54 -24.68
C ASN A 22 12.79 -3.28 -24.86
N ARG A 23 11.46 -3.41 -24.75
CA ARG A 23 10.50 -2.29 -24.88
C ARG A 23 10.37 -1.49 -23.58
N THR A 24 10.43 -2.15 -22.43
CA THR A 24 10.32 -1.49 -21.11
C THR A 24 11.59 -0.73 -20.73
N MET A 25 12.78 -1.14 -21.20
CA MET A 25 14.03 -0.37 -21.02
C MET A 25 13.99 1.06 -21.62
N GLN A 26 13.10 1.32 -22.59
CA GLN A 26 12.92 2.67 -23.17
C GLN A 26 11.90 3.52 -22.39
N ARG A 27 11.13 2.92 -21.47
CA ARG A 27 10.23 3.63 -20.58
C ARG A 27 10.95 3.93 -19.28
N ILE A 28 10.57 5.05 -18.68
CA ILE A 28 10.97 5.44 -17.34
C ILE A 28 10.36 4.39 -16.40
N ASN A 29 11.03 3.25 -16.21
CA ASN A 29 10.70 2.31 -15.15
C ASN A 29 11.02 2.99 -13.83
N GLN A 30 10.05 3.76 -13.34
CA GLN A 30 9.92 4.14 -11.95
C GLN A 30 9.44 2.93 -11.15
N SER A 31 10.12 1.77 -11.26
CA SER A 31 10.01 0.82 -10.15
C SER A 31 10.45 1.61 -8.94
N SER A 32 9.57 1.77 -7.95
CA SER A 32 9.85 2.45 -6.70
C SER A 32 10.98 1.68 -6.02
N SER A 33 12.21 2.03 -6.35
CA SER A 33 13.36 1.46 -5.69
C SER A 33 13.34 2.04 -4.29
N GLU A 34 12.80 1.30 -3.32
CA GLU A 34 12.82 1.75 -1.94
C GLU A 34 14.28 1.96 -1.56
N ARG A 35 14.57 3.16 -1.06
CA ARG A 35 15.91 3.56 -0.67
C ARG A 35 16.01 3.42 0.83
N ASP A 36 17.14 2.90 1.28
CA ASP A 36 17.44 2.94 2.71
C ASP A 36 17.52 4.41 3.18
N PRO A 37 16.59 4.86 4.06
CA PRO A 37 16.53 6.25 4.50
C PRO A 37 17.78 6.67 5.28
N VAL A 38 18.55 5.72 5.80
CA VAL A 38 19.85 5.99 6.45
C VAL A 38 20.80 6.74 5.51
N PHE A 39 20.70 6.51 4.20
CA PHE A 39 21.61 7.08 3.22
C PHE A 39 21.08 8.32 2.49
N GLU A 40 19.86 8.78 2.81
CA GLU A 40 19.22 9.91 2.12
C GLU A 40 20.02 11.20 2.27
N GLU A 41 20.44 11.53 3.51
CA GLU A 41 21.25 12.71 3.81
C GLU A 41 22.59 12.72 3.06
N PHE A 42 23.20 11.55 2.84
CA PHE A 42 24.47 11.39 2.13
C PHE A 42 24.34 11.56 0.62
N ARG A 43 23.13 11.41 0.07
CA ARG A 43 22.85 11.52 -1.36
C ARG A 43 22.46 12.94 -1.76
N GLU A 44 21.84 13.68 -0.84
CA GLU A 44 21.31 15.02 -1.10
C GLU A 44 22.30 16.15 -0.75
N ASN A 45 23.30 15.88 0.09
CA ASN A 45 24.24 16.89 0.57
C ASN A 45 25.69 16.65 0.11
N PRO A 46 26.49 17.71 -0.05
CA PRO A 46 27.93 17.57 -0.20
C PRO A 46 28.55 16.82 0.99
N LEU A 47 29.33 15.78 0.71
CA LEU A 47 29.93 14.94 1.74
C LEU A 47 31.05 15.68 2.50
N ASP A 48 30.87 15.88 3.79
CA ASP A 48 31.92 16.40 4.68
C ASP A 48 32.89 15.28 5.15
N ARG A 49 33.93 15.66 5.93
CA ARG A 49 34.92 14.69 6.43
C ARG A 49 34.31 13.63 7.36
N THR A 50 33.31 14.00 8.16
CA THR A 50 32.65 13.11 9.12
C THR A 50 31.78 12.11 8.37
N MET A 51 30.97 12.57 7.41
CA MET A 51 30.13 11.73 6.56
C MET A 51 30.96 10.73 5.76
N LYS A 52 32.10 11.15 5.20
CA LYS A 52 33.03 10.26 4.49
C LYS A 52 33.60 9.18 5.41
N ARG A 53 33.98 9.54 6.64
CA ARG A 53 34.49 8.59 7.64
C ARG A 53 33.40 7.60 8.05
N ASP A 54 32.17 8.06 8.17
CA ASP A 54 31.02 7.23 8.52
C ASP A 54 30.69 6.22 7.43
N LEU A 55 30.66 6.63 6.17
CA LEU A 55 30.43 5.74 5.02
C LEU A 55 31.52 4.67 4.85
N LYS A 56 32.77 4.99 5.23
CA LYS A 56 33.87 4.01 5.22
C LYS A 56 33.81 3.02 6.38
N ASN A 57 33.02 3.31 7.43
CA ASN A 57 32.90 2.43 8.58
C ASN A 57 31.74 1.44 8.38
N TRP A 58 32.08 0.26 7.85
CA TRP A 58 31.13 -0.82 7.60
C TRP A 58 30.23 -1.14 8.80
N LYS A 59 30.80 -1.32 10.00
CA LYS A 59 30.01 -1.65 11.21
C LYS A 59 29.01 -0.56 11.57
N LYS A 60 29.34 0.71 11.30
CA LYS A 60 28.40 1.83 11.49
C LYS A 60 27.29 1.81 10.44
N CYS A 61 27.63 1.62 9.16
CA CYS A 61 26.66 1.48 8.08
C CYS A 61 25.69 0.33 8.37
N LEU A 62 26.22 -0.87 8.65
CA LEU A 62 25.45 -2.05 8.99
C LEU A 62 24.52 -1.81 10.19
N LYS A 63 25.03 -1.24 11.27
CA LYS A 63 24.22 -0.95 12.47
C LYS A 63 23.05 -0.02 12.17
N ASN A 64 23.27 1.01 11.36
CA ASN A 64 22.23 1.97 11.01
C ASN A 64 21.21 1.35 10.05
N SER A 65 21.67 0.54 9.10
CA SER A 65 20.83 -0.15 8.09
C SER A 65 20.17 -1.43 8.61
N LYS A 66 20.47 -1.89 9.83
CA LYS A 66 19.93 -3.14 10.40
C LYS A 66 18.41 -3.24 10.25
N ASP A 67 17.70 -2.17 10.58
CA ASP A 67 16.23 -2.10 10.51
C ASP A 67 15.67 -2.21 9.08
N PHE A 68 16.46 -1.83 8.07
CA PHE A 68 16.13 -1.94 6.65
C PHE A 68 16.47 -3.35 6.14
N ILE A 69 17.61 -3.91 6.55
CA ILE A 69 18.03 -5.29 6.25
C ILE A 69 17.05 -6.31 6.82
N GLU A 70 16.62 -6.14 8.08
CA GLU A 70 15.60 -7.01 8.69
C GLU A 70 14.26 -6.93 7.93
N ARG A 71 13.88 -5.74 7.47
CA ARG A 71 12.64 -5.54 6.70
C ARG A 71 12.71 -6.21 5.33
N HIS A 72 13.86 -6.14 4.68
CA HIS A 72 14.09 -6.84 3.43
C HIS A 72 13.87 -8.35 3.61
N LEU A 73 14.42 -8.95 4.67
CA LEU A 73 14.18 -10.36 4.97
C LEU A 73 12.72 -10.65 5.35
N GLU A 74 12.06 -9.80 6.15
CA GLU A 74 10.62 -9.92 6.44
C GLU A 74 9.79 -9.97 5.16
N GLN A 75 10.09 -9.09 4.19
CA GLN A 75 9.42 -9.08 2.89
C GLN A 75 9.67 -10.38 2.11
N ARG A 76 10.85 -11.00 2.20
CA ARG A 76 11.12 -12.31 1.58
C ARG A 76 10.17 -13.39 2.10
N PHE A 77 9.97 -13.46 3.42
CA PHE A 77 9.02 -14.39 4.05
C PHE A 77 7.58 -14.11 3.61
N TYR A 78 7.18 -12.83 3.59
CA TYR A 78 5.87 -12.42 3.11
C TYR A 78 5.63 -12.84 1.65
N GLN A 79 6.58 -12.56 0.76
CA GLN A 79 6.45 -12.88 -0.66
C GLN A 79 6.35 -14.39 -0.89
N VAL A 80 7.10 -15.22 -0.15
CA VAL A 80 6.98 -16.68 -0.23
C VAL A 80 5.62 -17.16 0.28
N PHE A 81 5.11 -16.60 1.37
CA PHE A 81 3.78 -16.94 1.87
C PHE A 81 2.70 -16.61 0.84
N ILE A 82 2.70 -15.39 0.28
CA ILE A 82 1.74 -15.00 -0.76
C ILE A 82 1.90 -15.87 -2.02
N GLN A 83 3.13 -16.21 -2.43
CA GLN A 83 3.35 -17.16 -3.53
C GLN A 83 2.71 -18.51 -3.24
N ALA A 84 2.89 -19.06 -2.04
CA ALA A 84 2.28 -20.32 -1.65
C ALA A 84 0.74 -20.21 -1.68
N VAL A 85 0.18 -19.10 -1.18
CA VAL A 85 -1.28 -18.83 -1.28
C VAL A 85 -1.76 -18.85 -2.73
N LEU A 86 -1.03 -18.19 -3.64
CA LEU A 86 -1.40 -18.11 -5.05
C LEU A 86 -1.23 -19.45 -5.78
N CYS A 87 -0.22 -20.24 -5.41
CA CYS A 87 0.04 -21.56 -5.99
C CYS A 87 -0.93 -22.64 -5.47
N TRP A 88 -1.58 -22.44 -4.33
CA TRP A 88 -2.37 -23.46 -3.65
C TRP A 88 -3.52 -24.01 -4.50
N LYS A 89 -3.59 -25.35 -4.60
CA LYS A 89 -4.64 -26.08 -5.36
C LYS A 89 -4.74 -25.69 -6.84
N THR A 90 -3.69 -25.10 -7.41
CA THR A 90 -3.69 -24.73 -8.83
C THR A 90 -3.41 -25.91 -9.75
N HIS A 91 -2.73 -26.95 -9.23
CA HIS A 91 -2.24 -28.11 -9.98
C HIS A 91 -1.33 -27.77 -11.17
N TYR A 92 -0.74 -26.58 -11.17
CA TYR A 92 0.27 -26.18 -12.15
C TYR A 92 1.64 -26.72 -11.75
N ILE A 93 2.47 -26.95 -12.76
CA ILE A 93 3.90 -27.18 -12.58
C ILE A 93 4.58 -25.83 -12.72
N PHE A 94 5.19 -25.38 -11.65
CA PHE A 94 5.91 -24.12 -11.58
C PHE A 94 7.39 -24.31 -11.89
N SER A 95 7.96 -23.31 -12.55
CA SER A 95 9.41 -23.17 -12.75
C SER A 95 9.85 -21.72 -12.54
N ILE A 96 11.14 -21.52 -12.27
CA ILE A 96 11.70 -20.18 -12.08
C ILE A 96 11.73 -19.44 -13.42
N GLY A 97 11.07 -18.29 -13.47
CA GLY A 97 11.04 -17.42 -14.63
C GLY A 97 12.15 -16.39 -14.65
N LYS A 98 12.43 -15.83 -15.83
CA LYS A 98 13.29 -14.63 -15.98
C LYS A 98 12.49 -13.38 -15.60
N THR A 99 13.10 -12.48 -14.82
CA THR A 99 12.51 -11.19 -14.50
C THR A 99 12.40 -10.31 -15.75
N LEU A 100 11.22 -9.76 -16.00
CA LEU A 100 10.93 -8.93 -17.18
C LEU A 100 11.10 -7.45 -16.90
N HIS A 101 10.92 -7.06 -15.65
CA HIS A 101 11.07 -5.71 -15.16
C HIS A 101 12.15 -5.72 -14.09
N GLN A 102 13.33 -5.20 -14.42
CA GLN A 102 14.38 -4.96 -13.45
C GLN A 102 14.52 -3.45 -13.29
N GLY A 103 14.59 -2.97 -12.05
CA GLY A 103 14.87 -1.58 -11.76
C GLY A 103 16.25 -1.15 -12.28
N PHE A 104 16.44 0.15 -12.46
CA PHE A 104 17.74 0.73 -12.84
C PHE A 104 18.83 0.42 -11.79
N SER A 105 20.10 0.53 -12.21
CA SER A 105 21.25 0.39 -11.31
C SER A 105 21.15 1.32 -10.11
N ALA A 106 21.26 0.80 -8.89
CA ALA A 106 21.27 1.59 -7.68
C ALA A 106 22.43 2.60 -7.68
N ARG A 107 22.15 3.85 -7.27
CA ARG A 107 23.14 4.92 -7.31
C ARG A 107 24.16 4.73 -6.18
N GLN A 108 25.43 4.62 -6.55
CA GLN A 108 26.55 4.57 -5.60
C GLN A 108 26.79 5.94 -4.96
N ILE A 109 27.29 5.93 -3.72
CA ILE A 109 27.76 7.15 -3.04
C ILE A 109 29.27 7.25 -3.25
N CYS A 110 29.69 8.29 -3.96
CA CYS A 110 31.08 8.50 -4.35
C CYS A 110 31.62 9.83 -3.82
N ASP A 111 32.92 9.86 -3.51
CA ASP A 111 33.68 11.09 -3.35
C ASP A 111 34.58 11.28 -4.57
N LYS A 112 34.22 12.24 -5.44
CA LYS A 112 34.81 12.40 -6.77
C LYS A 112 34.64 11.13 -7.62
N LYS A 113 35.66 10.26 -7.62
CA LYS A 113 35.67 8.97 -8.34
C LYS A 113 35.78 7.76 -7.41
N ASP A 114 36.01 7.97 -6.11
CA ASP A 114 36.14 6.89 -5.14
C ASP A 114 34.76 6.47 -4.65
N VAL A 115 34.40 5.21 -4.83
CA VAL A 115 33.16 4.64 -4.29
C VAL A 115 33.31 4.50 -2.78
N LEU A 116 32.53 5.28 -2.03
CA LEU A 116 32.52 5.22 -0.57
C LEU A 116 31.53 4.17 -0.06
N CYS A 117 30.39 4.03 -0.74
CA CYS A 117 29.38 3.04 -0.41
C CYS A 117 28.69 2.57 -1.70
N ALA A 118 28.69 1.25 -1.90
CA ALA A 118 28.12 0.61 -3.08
C ALA A 118 26.73 0.05 -2.77
N PHE A 119 25.81 0.22 -3.71
CA PHE A 119 24.44 -0.29 -3.63
C PHE A 119 24.16 -1.14 -4.85
N HIS A 120 23.29 -2.14 -4.69
CA HIS A 120 22.70 -2.91 -5.78
C HIS A 120 21.18 -2.80 -5.74
N ALA A 121 20.55 -3.01 -6.89
CA ALA A 121 19.10 -3.20 -6.97
C ALA A 121 18.83 -4.70 -6.78
N ALA A 122 18.15 -5.06 -5.69
CA ALA A 122 17.82 -6.45 -5.36
C ALA A 122 16.31 -6.63 -5.19
N HIS A 123 15.80 -7.80 -5.51
CA HIS A 123 14.40 -8.15 -5.26
C HIS A 123 14.22 -8.62 -3.82
N SER A 124 13.13 -8.20 -3.17
CA SER A 124 12.73 -8.79 -1.88
C SER A 124 12.01 -10.12 -2.03
N ALA A 125 11.79 -10.62 -3.25
CA ALA A 125 11.22 -11.95 -3.48
C ALA A 125 12.33 -12.96 -3.79
N THR A 126 12.31 -14.13 -3.14
CA THR A 126 13.24 -15.23 -3.45
C THR A 126 13.05 -15.74 -4.89
N ILE A 127 11.80 -15.78 -5.37
CA ILE A 127 11.48 -16.08 -6.77
C ILE A 127 10.64 -14.92 -7.33
N PRO A 128 11.26 -13.88 -7.91
CA PRO A 128 10.52 -12.71 -8.40
C PRO A 128 9.56 -12.99 -9.55
N CYS A 129 9.82 -14.03 -10.33
CA CYS A 129 9.04 -14.40 -11.51
C CYS A 129 8.85 -15.92 -11.53
N LEU A 130 7.60 -16.35 -11.60
CA LEU A 130 7.21 -17.75 -11.72
C LEU A 130 6.65 -17.99 -13.12
N TYR A 131 7.03 -19.11 -13.71
CA TYR A 131 6.38 -19.66 -14.87
C TYR A 131 5.45 -20.79 -14.45
N ALA A 132 4.29 -20.88 -15.07
CA ALA A 132 3.31 -21.94 -14.84
C ALA A 132 3.07 -22.72 -16.12
N GLN A 133 2.90 -24.03 -15.97
CA GLN A 133 2.57 -24.96 -17.05
C GLN A 133 1.53 -25.97 -16.55
N THR A 134 0.49 -26.22 -17.35
CA THR A 134 -0.35 -27.43 -17.19
C THR A 134 0.32 -28.59 -17.94
N LYS A 135 -0.02 -29.84 -17.58
CA LYS A 135 0.60 -31.05 -18.16
C LYS A 135 0.55 -31.13 -19.70
N GLU A 136 -0.30 -30.33 -20.36
CA GLU A 136 -0.57 -30.38 -21.80
C GLU A 136 -0.34 -29.04 -22.53
N GLU A 137 0.08 -27.96 -21.84
CA GLU A 137 0.15 -26.60 -22.43
C GLU A 137 1.55 -25.95 -22.42
N GLU A 138 1.64 -24.82 -23.12
CA GLU A 138 2.80 -23.93 -23.18
C GLU A 138 3.09 -23.23 -21.85
N THR A 139 4.38 -22.99 -21.57
CA THR A 139 4.85 -22.29 -20.38
C THR A 139 4.53 -20.78 -20.44
N ASN A 140 3.77 -20.29 -19.45
CA ASN A 140 3.36 -18.89 -19.36
C ASN A 140 3.94 -18.20 -18.12
N VAL A 141 4.10 -16.88 -18.17
CA VAL A 141 4.44 -16.08 -16.98
C VAL A 141 3.22 -16.04 -16.05
N TYR A 142 3.38 -16.61 -14.86
CA TYR A 142 2.29 -16.77 -13.91
C TYR A 142 1.87 -15.43 -13.31
N LEU A 143 0.56 -15.12 -13.39
CA LEU A 143 -0.04 -13.89 -12.89
C LEU A 143 0.65 -12.61 -13.38
N TYR A 144 1.15 -12.60 -14.62
CA TYR A 144 1.80 -11.43 -15.23
C TYR A 144 0.97 -10.15 -15.06
N ALA A 145 1.63 -9.06 -14.68
CA ALA A 145 1.03 -7.76 -14.38
C ALA A 145 0.01 -7.73 -13.23
N SER A 146 -0.17 -8.80 -12.44
CA SER A 146 -0.91 -8.69 -11.17
C SER A 146 -0.19 -7.78 -10.17
N GLY A 147 -0.89 -7.29 -9.14
CA GLY A 147 -0.25 -6.54 -8.05
C GLY A 147 0.85 -7.35 -7.37
N PHE A 148 0.63 -8.65 -7.14
CA PHE A 148 1.64 -9.58 -6.66
C PHE A 148 2.87 -9.64 -7.58
N TYR A 149 2.67 -9.76 -8.89
CA TYR A 149 3.77 -9.80 -9.85
C TYR A 149 4.57 -8.50 -9.84
N ASP A 150 3.90 -7.35 -9.77
CA ASP A 150 4.52 -6.04 -9.68
C ASP A 150 5.35 -5.90 -8.39
N GLU A 151 4.81 -6.33 -7.25
CA GLU A 151 5.49 -6.32 -5.94
C GLU A 151 6.68 -7.28 -5.89
N SER A 152 6.52 -8.52 -6.37
CA SER A 152 7.60 -9.51 -6.44
C SER A 152 8.74 -9.07 -7.35
N ASN A 153 8.44 -8.30 -8.41
CA ASN A 153 9.45 -7.73 -9.32
C ASN A 153 9.95 -6.34 -8.87
N GLN A 154 9.43 -5.78 -7.78
CA GLN A 154 9.98 -4.55 -7.21
C GLN A 154 11.40 -4.81 -6.73
N THR A 155 12.28 -3.82 -6.95
CA THR A 155 13.66 -3.86 -6.45
C THR A 155 13.84 -2.83 -5.36
N GLN A 156 14.75 -3.07 -4.43
CA GLN A 156 15.18 -2.12 -3.40
C GLN A 156 16.64 -1.76 -3.61
N GLU A 157 17.00 -0.50 -3.31
CA GLU A 157 18.41 -0.09 -3.28
C GLU A 157 19.04 -0.51 -1.95
N ILE A 158 19.61 -1.71 -1.92
CA ILE A 158 20.27 -2.27 -0.73
C ILE A 158 21.80 -2.14 -0.83
N LEU A 159 22.48 -2.21 0.32
CA LEU A 159 23.94 -2.28 0.36
C LEU A 159 24.43 -3.46 -0.47
N LYS A 160 25.53 -3.28 -1.19
CA LYS A 160 26.13 -4.32 -2.05
C LYS A 160 26.33 -5.63 -1.28
N GLU A 161 26.83 -5.55 -0.05
CA GLU A 161 27.08 -6.72 0.79
C GLU A 161 25.80 -7.47 1.20
N VAL A 162 24.65 -6.80 1.24
CA VAL A 162 23.34 -7.45 1.50
C VAL A 162 22.91 -8.25 0.28
N ASN A 163 23.01 -7.66 -0.92
CA ASN A 163 22.74 -8.38 -2.17
C ASN A 163 23.70 -9.57 -2.36
N GLU A 164 24.97 -9.42 -1.96
CA GLU A 164 25.92 -10.53 -1.99
C GLU A 164 25.55 -11.63 -0.99
N ALA A 165 25.03 -11.29 0.19
CA ALA A 165 24.49 -12.27 1.13
C ALA A 165 23.29 -13.03 0.54
N ASP A 166 22.37 -12.34 -0.14
CA ASP A 166 21.24 -12.98 -0.84
C ASP A 166 21.74 -13.97 -1.91
N LEU A 167 22.72 -13.57 -2.73
CA LEU A 167 23.31 -14.46 -3.74
C LEU A 167 23.96 -15.72 -3.14
N GLU A 168 24.57 -15.61 -1.95
CA GLU A 168 25.22 -16.75 -1.27
C GLU A 168 24.22 -17.79 -0.74
N ILE A 169 22.98 -17.38 -0.45
CA ILE A 169 21.88 -18.28 -0.05
C ILE A 169 21.00 -18.71 -1.24
N ASP A 170 20.90 -17.89 -2.29
CA ASP A 170 19.92 -18.08 -3.37
C ASP A 170 20.47 -18.70 -4.67
N GLU A 171 21.70 -18.38 -5.11
CA GLU A 171 22.09 -18.63 -6.51
C GLU A 171 23.54 -19.05 -6.78
N ARG A 172 24.50 -18.80 -5.88
CA ARG A 172 25.91 -18.76 -6.32
C ARG A 172 26.56 -20.12 -6.61
N ARG A 173 26.04 -21.26 -6.14
CA ARG A 173 26.71 -22.59 -6.25
C ARG A 173 25.75 -23.77 -6.45
N THR A 174 26.29 -24.89 -6.95
CA THR A 174 25.56 -26.08 -7.44
C THR A 174 24.84 -26.92 -6.38
N ASP A 175 25.07 -26.68 -5.09
CA ASP A 175 24.51 -27.50 -4.01
C ASP A 175 23.34 -26.76 -3.35
N SER A 176 22.14 -27.31 -3.51
CA SER A 176 20.87 -26.99 -2.82
C SER A 176 20.68 -25.52 -2.43
N LEU A 177 20.13 -24.73 -3.34
CA LEU A 177 19.89 -23.30 -3.14
C LEU A 177 18.51 -23.03 -2.56
N LEU A 178 18.39 -21.97 -1.76
CA LEU A 178 17.10 -21.55 -1.17
C LEU A 178 16.04 -21.32 -2.25
N ARG A 179 16.44 -20.86 -3.44
CA ARG A 179 15.56 -20.65 -4.59
C ARG A 179 14.94 -21.95 -5.12
N GLU A 180 15.73 -23.00 -5.28
CA GLU A 180 15.25 -24.32 -5.73
C GLU A 180 14.41 -25.02 -4.66
N LYS A 181 14.81 -24.91 -3.39
CA LYS A 181 14.00 -25.39 -2.26
C LYS A 181 12.64 -24.69 -2.21
N THR A 182 12.61 -23.37 -2.44
CA THR A 182 11.37 -22.60 -2.51
C THR A 182 10.51 -23.06 -3.68
N LEU A 183 11.10 -23.29 -4.86
CA LEU A 183 10.35 -23.78 -6.03
C LEU A 183 9.72 -25.16 -5.77
N ALA A 184 10.44 -26.08 -5.14
CA ALA A 184 9.91 -27.39 -4.75
C ALA A 184 8.70 -27.22 -3.81
N LEU A 185 8.83 -26.38 -2.77
CA LEU A 185 7.72 -26.10 -1.85
C LEU A 185 6.49 -25.53 -2.56
N LEU A 186 6.65 -24.63 -3.53
CA LEU A 186 5.52 -24.06 -4.28
C LEU A 186 4.82 -25.11 -5.16
N ASN A 187 5.57 -26.06 -5.72
CA ASN A 187 5.00 -27.18 -6.46
C ASN A 187 4.24 -28.14 -5.54
N ASP A 188 4.79 -28.45 -4.36
CA ASP A 188 4.14 -29.28 -3.35
C ASP A 188 2.83 -28.63 -2.87
N VAL A 189 2.82 -27.30 -2.71
CA VAL A 189 1.61 -26.51 -2.41
C VAL A 189 0.59 -26.56 -3.54
N SER A 190 1.05 -26.55 -4.80
CA SER A 190 0.19 -26.68 -5.98
C SER A 190 -0.51 -28.04 -6.06
N SER A 191 0.18 -29.10 -5.65
CA SER A 191 -0.36 -30.46 -5.59
C SER A 191 -1.08 -30.80 -4.28
N GLU A 192 -1.24 -29.83 -3.38
CA GLU A 192 -1.88 -29.99 -2.07
C GLU A 192 -1.13 -30.89 -1.08
N GLU A 193 0.16 -31.13 -1.30
CA GLU A 193 1.00 -31.83 -0.33
C GLU A 193 1.26 -30.96 0.91
N TYR A 194 1.37 -29.64 0.71
CA TYR A 194 1.44 -28.65 1.80
C TYR A 194 0.38 -27.56 1.65
N SER A 195 -0.11 -27.09 2.79
CA SER A 195 -0.80 -25.81 2.89
C SER A 195 0.18 -24.63 2.78
N PRO A 196 -0.30 -23.42 2.45
CA PRO A 196 0.57 -22.22 2.43
C PRO A 196 1.29 -21.95 3.76
N VAL A 197 0.67 -22.27 4.90
CA VAL A 197 1.28 -22.14 6.23
C VAL A 197 2.41 -23.13 6.42
N GLU A 198 2.20 -24.40 6.08
CA GLU A 198 3.23 -25.44 6.19
C GLU A 198 4.43 -25.13 5.27
N ALA A 199 4.17 -24.64 4.07
CA ALA A 199 5.22 -24.22 3.15
C ALA A 199 6.03 -23.04 3.69
N LEU A 200 5.39 -22.08 4.37
CA LEU A 200 6.09 -20.96 5.03
C LEU A 200 7.00 -21.45 6.17
N HIS A 201 6.53 -22.40 7.00
CA HIS A 201 7.38 -23.01 8.04
C HIS A 201 8.57 -23.75 7.44
N LYS A 202 8.36 -24.57 6.40
CA LYS A 202 9.44 -25.29 5.71
C LYS A 202 10.41 -24.36 4.99
N PHE A 203 9.92 -23.24 4.47
CA PHE A 203 10.77 -22.19 3.92
C PHE A 203 11.65 -21.57 5.02
N ALA A 204 11.10 -21.31 6.20
CA ALA A 204 11.85 -20.78 7.33
C ALA A 204 13.01 -21.69 7.76
N GLU A 205 12.74 -22.99 7.87
CA GLU A 205 13.73 -24.02 8.17
C GLU A 205 14.82 -24.07 7.09
N SER A 206 14.41 -24.10 5.81
CA SER A 206 15.32 -24.10 4.67
C SER A 206 16.18 -22.83 4.61
N CYS A 207 15.61 -21.67 4.92
CA CYS A 207 16.30 -20.39 4.96
C CYS A 207 17.37 -20.38 6.05
N LEU A 208 17.03 -20.84 7.26
CA LEU A 208 17.98 -20.94 8.37
C LEU A 208 19.15 -21.87 8.02
N GLU A 209 18.86 -23.04 7.47
CA GLU A 209 19.87 -24.01 7.03
C GLU A 209 20.83 -23.40 5.99
N GLU A 210 20.31 -22.70 4.98
CA GLU A 210 21.15 -22.08 3.96
C GLU A 210 21.96 -20.88 4.49
N ILE A 211 21.42 -20.12 5.45
CA ILE A 211 22.18 -19.06 6.16
C ILE A 211 23.34 -19.66 6.95
N GLU A 212 23.13 -20.75 7.68
CA GLU A 212 24.17 -21.43 8.46
C GLU A 212 25.27 -21.99 7.54
N LYS A 213 24.87 -22.69 6.46
CA LYS A 213 25.80 -23.20 5.45
C LYS A 213 26.60 -22.10 4.80
N ALA A 214 25.98 -20.97 4.44
CA ALA A 214 26.69 -19.83 3.88
C ALA A 214 27.68 -19.27 4.91
N SER A 215 27.25 -19.02 6.14
CA SER A 215 28.07 -18.43 7.21
C SER A 215 29.32 -19.25 7.55
N ALA A 216 29.23 -20.58 7.47
CA ALA A 216 30.33 -21.49 7.74
C ALA A 216 31.43 -21.50 6.65
N ARG A 217 31.22 -20.87 5.49
CA ARG A 217 32.19 -20.87 4.38
C ARG A 217 33.35 -19.93 4.66
N ASP A 218 34.57 -20.41 4.41
CA ASP A 218 35.79 -19.60 4.52
C ASP A 218 35.94 -18.57 3.39
N SER A 219 35.33 -18.81 2.22
CA SER A 219 35.47 -17.93 1.05
C SER A 219 34.63 -16.66 1.10
N ILE A 220 33.76 -16.51 2.11
CA ILE A 220 32.85 -15.37 2.23
C ILE A 220 33.48 -14.27 3.09
N SER A 221 33.38 -13.02 2.65
CA SER A 221 33.94 -11.88 3.39
C SER A 221 33.24 -11.67 4.75
N ASP A 222 33.98 -11.15 5.73
CA ASP A 222 33.44 -10.84 7.07
C ASP A 222 32.22 -9.91 7.01
N LYS A 223 32.17 -9.01 6.03
CA LYS A 223 31.02 -8.11 5.86
C LYS A 223 29.75 -8.85 5.48
N ILE A 224 29.86 -9.87 4.62
CA ILE A 224 28.72 -10.70 4.24
C ILE A 224 28.29 -11.57 5.43
N LYS A 225 29.26 -12.12 6.19
CA LYS A 225 28.98 -12.86 7.43
C LYS A 225 28.21 -12.01 8.44
N ASP A 226 28.55 -10.73 8.57
CA ASP A 226 27.81 -9.81 9.43
C ASP A 226 26.34 -9.64 9.02
N VAL A 227 26.04 -9.64 7.71
CA VAL A 227 24.65 -9.58 7.21
C VAL A 227 23.95 -10.90 7.48
N LEU A 228 24.61 -12.03 7.22
CA LEU A 228 24.06 -13.36 7.48
C LEU A 228 23.75 -13.58 8.97
N GLU A 229 24.53 -13.00 9.89
CA GLU A 229 24.22 -13.01 11.32
C GLU A 229 22.92 -12.25 11.64
N ILE A 230 22.68 -11.11 10.97
CA ILE A 230 21.39 -10.39 11.08
C ILE A 230 20.26 -11.27 10.55
N TYR A 231 20.45 -11.89 9.39
CA TYR A 231 19.44 -12.79 8.81
C TYR A 231 19.13 -13.98 9.71
N HIS A 232 20.15 -14.66 10.23
CA HIS A 232 20.00 -15.79 11.15
C HIS A 232 19.13 -15.42 12.35
N ASN A 233 19.50 -14.36 13.07
CA ASN A 233 18.77 -13.90 14.26
C ASN A 233 17.32 -13.51 13.90
N LYS A 234 17.13 -12.88 12.75
CA LYS A 234 15.82 -12.44 12.30
C LYS A 234 14.93 -13.59 11.85
N THR A 235 15.49 -14.60 11.18
CA THR A 235 14.79 -15.84 10.82
C THR A 235 14.30 -16.57 12.06
N LEU A 236 15.09 -16.65 13.13
CA LEU A 236 14.65 -17.20 14.41
C LEU A 236 13.48 -16.40 15.01
N GLU A 237 13.57 -15.06 15.02
CA GLU A 237 12.43 -14.21 15.47
C GLU A 237 11.17 -14.46 14.62
N LEU A 238 11.33 -14.69 13.31
CA LEU A 238 10.21 -14.97 12.40
C LEU A 238 9.61 -16.36 12.63
N ILE A 239 10.43 -17.39 12.88
CA ILE A 239 9.95 -18.73 13.21
C ILE A 239 9.08 -18.69 14.46
N ASP A 240 9.55 -18.03 15.52
CA ASP A 240 8.78 -17.85 16.76
C ASP A 240 7.48 -17.09 16.50
N PHE A 241 7.52 -16.03 15.67
CA PHE A 241 6.35 -15.24 15.32
C PHE A 241 5.31 -16.04 14.54
N MET A 242 5.73 -16.79 13.53
CA MET A 242 4.83 -17.60 12.70
C MET A 242 4.28 -18.81 13.45
N GLY A 243 4.92 -19.23 14.55
CA GLY A 243 4.42 -20.27 15.44
C GLY A 243 3.12 -19.90 16.18
N ASP A 244 2.75 -18.61 16.24
CA ASP A 244 1.44 -18.17 16.76
C ASP A 244 0.45 -17.96 15.61
N PRO A 245 -0.66 -18.72 15.56
CA PRO A 245 -1.69 -18.58 14.52
C PRO A 245 -2.27 -17.16 14.39
N LYS A 246 -2.30 -16.36 15.47
CA LYS A 246 -2.78 -14.97 15.40
C LYS A 246 -1.89 -14.09 14.52
N ASN A 247 -0.61 -14.40 14.44
CA ASN A 247 0.35 -13.67 13.62
C ASN A 247 0.24 -14.05 12.14
N LEU A 248 -0.21 -15.27 11.84
CA LEU A 248 -0.54 -15.69 10.47
C LEU A 248 -1.78 -14.94 9.93
N ASP A 249 -2.73 -14.58 10.82
CA ASP A 249 -3.87 -13.73 10.45
C ASP A 249 -3.41 -12.37 9.90
N LEU A 250 -2.29 -11.82 10.42
CA LEU A 250 -1.69 -10.57 9.96
C LEU A 250 -1.03 -10.72 8.58
N LEU A 251 -0.40 -11.85 8.30
CA LEU A 251 0.20 -12.13 6.98
C LEU A 251 -0.85 -12.18 5.86
N LEU A 252 -2.10 -12.52 6.21
CA LEU A 252 -3.23 -12.52 5.28
C LEU A 252 -3.83 -11.13 5.04
N ASN A 253 -3.44 -10.10 5.81
CA ASN A 253 -3.83 -8.74 5.53
C ASN A 253 -2.91 -8.16 4.45
N VAL A 254 -3.35 -8.26 3.20
CA VAL A 254 -2.60 -7.87 1.99
C VAL A 254 -2.21 -6.38 1.97
N GLN A 255 -2.77 -5.55 2.86
CA GLN A 255 -2.46 -4.13 2.91
C GLN A 255 -1.01 -3.79 3.25
N ASN A 256 -0.23 -4.73 3.81
CA ASN A 256 1.21 -4.68 4.08
C ASN A 256 1.84 -3.28 4.35
N LYS A 257 1.12 -2.41 5.05
CA LYS A 257 1.58 -1.10 5.52
C LYS A 257 2.33 -1.20 6.85
N TYR A 258 2.36 -2.38 7.45
CA TYR A 258 2.90 -2.63 8.78
C TYR A 258 4.03 -3.68 8.73
N ARG A 259 5.05 -3.52 9.59
CA ARG A 259 6.11 -4.53 9.77
C ARG A 259 5.48 -5.83 10.26
N LEU A 260 5.92 -6.98 9.74
CA LEU A 260 5.44 -8.30 10.20
C LEU A 260 5.66 -8.46 11.70
N LEU A 261 6.85 -8.10 12.16
CA LEU A 261 7.23 -8.08 13.57
C LEU A 261 7.05 -6.68 14.16
N ASP A 262 5.86 -6.10 14.03
CA ASP A 262 5.55 -4.93 14.83
C ASP A 262 5.44 -5.35 16.31
N LYS A 263 6.57 -5.36 17.03
CA LYS A 263 6.69 -5.62 18.48
C LYS A 263 5.71 -4.77 19.32
N SER A 264 5.13 -3.73 18.73
CA SER A 264 4.07 -2.89 19.28
C SER A 264 2.71 -3.59 19.39
N GLU A 265 2.37 -4.47 18.45
CA GLU A 265 1.08 -5.17 18.42
C GLU A 265 1.01 -6.32 19.41
N ALA A 266 2.09 -7.10 19.56
CA ALA A 266 2.19 -8.11 20.62
C ALA A 266 2.10 -7.47 22.02
N VAL A 267 2.71 -6.29 22.23
CA VAL A 267 2.57 -5.54 23.49
C VAL A 267 1.12 -5.09 23.71
N LEU A 268 0.41 -4.66 22.66
CA LEU A 268 -1.01 -4.30 22.74
C LEU A 268 -1.88 -5.50 23.10
N GLU A 269 -1.61 -6.65 22.48
CA GLU A 269 -2.42 -7.86 22.65
C GLU A 269 -2.24 -8.48 24.05
N ASN A 270 -1.01 -8.52 24.56
CA ASN A 270 -0.74 -8.94 25.94
C ASN A 270 -1.37 -7.98 26.96
N LEU A 271 -1.38 -6.67 26.68
CA LEU A 271 -2.08 -5.69 27.53
C LEU A 271 -3.60 -5.92 27.53
N LYS A 272 -4.21 -6.24 26.37
CA LYS A 272 -5.65 -6.55 26.29
C LYS A 272 -6.02 -7.83 27.03
N GLN A 273 -5.12 -8.81 27.07
CA GLN A 273 -5.32 -10.10 27.74
C GLN A 273 -5.03 -10.05 29.24
N GLY A 274 -4.69 -8.86 29.79
CA GLY A 274 -4.36 -8.69 31.21
C GLY A 274 -3.02 -9.31 31.60
N GLU A 275 -2.17 -9.67 30.62
CA GLU A 275 -0.88 -10.27 30.88
C GLU A 275 0.14 -9.23 31.36
N TYR A 276 1.09 -9.68 32.17
CA TYR A 276 2.16 -8.81 32.64
C TYR A 276 3.08 -8.41 31.50
N VAL A 277 3.05 -7.13 31.10
CA VAL A 277 4.02 -6.56 30.17
C VAL A 277 4.98 -5.63 30.90
N LYS A 278 6.29 -5.84 30.70
CA LYS A 278 7.34 -4.99 31.28
C LYS A 278 7.07 -3.52 30.91
N GLN A 279 7.00 -2.64 31.91
CA GLN A 279 6.75 -1.20 31.75
C GLN A 279 7.61 -0.55 30.63
N LYS A 280 8.87 -0.96 30.48
CA LYS A 280 9.77 -0.46 29.40
C LYS A 280 9.22 -0.70 28.00
N LYS A 281 8.59 -1.86 27.74
CA LYS A 281 7.98 -2.21 26.44
C LYS A 281 6.74 -1.35 26.16
N ILE A 282 5.93 -1.11 27.20
CA ILE A 282 4.72 -0.29 27.11
C ILE A 282 5.08 1.18 26.85
N LEU A 283 6.10 1.70 27.55
CA LEU A 283 6.62 3.05 27.31
C LEU A 283 7.19 3.18 25.88
N ALA A 284 7.85 2.15 25.35
CA ALA A 284 8.32 2.14 23.97
C ALA A 284 7.15 2.13 22.96
N LEU A 285 6.10 1.35 23.21
CA LEU A 285 4.86 1.35 22.41
C LEU A 285 4.19 2.72 22.41
N LEU A 286 3.96 3.30 23.59
CA LEU A 286 3.38 4.64 23.74
C LEU A 286 4.22 5.68 22.98
N ALA A 287 5.55 5.64 23.15
CA ALA A 287 6.46 6.55 22.45
C ALA A 287 6.35 6.41 20.94
N ARG A 288 6.30 5.17 20.43
CA ARG A 288 6.18 4.87 19.00
C ARG A 288 4.85 5.34 18.42
N LYS A 289 3.70 4.92 19.00
CA LYS A 289 2.37 5.37 18.55
C LYS A 289 2.25 6.89 18.54
N ILE A 290 2.86 7.57 19.50
CA ILE A 290 2.89 9.04 19.56
C ILE A 290 3.83 9.62 18.49
N ARG A 291 4.97 9.00 18.19
CA ARG A 291 5.98 9.54 17.26
C ARG A 291 5.74 9.19 15.79
N ASP A 292 5.01 8.13 15.47
CA ASP A 292 4.78 7.68 14.08
C ASP A 292 3.76 8.58 13.35
N LEU A 293 2.62 8.89 14.00
CA LEU A 293 1.58 9.72 13.41
C LEU A 293 2.04 11.13 12.95
N PRO A 294 2.88 11.88 13.69
CA PRO A 294 3.35 13.17 13.20
C PRO A 294 4.25 13.02 11.98
N VAL A 295 5.00 11.93 11.82
CA VAL A 295 5.78 11.66 10.59
C VAL A 295 4.85 11.44 9.40
N GLU A 296 3.78 10.67 9.58
CA GLU A 296 2.73 10.47 8.56
C GLU A 296 2.02 11.78 8.18
N ILE A 297 1.64 12.58 9.19
CA ILE A 297 1.00 13.87 8.95
C ILE A 297 1.95 14.83 8.24
N LEU A 298 3.22 14.87 8.64
CA LEU A 298 4.23 15.74 8.05
C LEU A 298 4.56 15.33 6.60
N SER A 299 4.63 14.02 6.31
CA SER A 299 4.89 13.51 4.95
C SER A 299 3.71 13.76 4.02
N ALA A 300 2.48 13.51 4.48
CA ALA A 300 1.25 13.80 3.74
C ALA A 300 1.08 15.30 3.45
N ASN A 301 1.57 16.16 4.34
CA ASN A 301 1.45 17.61 4.22
C ASN A 301 2.70 18.33 3.69
N ARG A 302 3.77 17.60 3.32
CA ARG A 302 5.05 18.11 2.77
C ARG A 302 5.61 19.31 3.56
N LEU A 303 5.59 19.25 4.88
CA LEU A 303 6.08 20.36 5.71
C LEU A 303 7.61 20.43 5.72
N LYS A 304 8.17 21.62 5.47
CA LYS A 304 9.63 21.85 5.46
C LYS A 304 10.27 21.53 6.83
N PRO A 305 11.54 21.07 6.88
CA PRO A 305 12.21 20.61 8.11
C PRO A 305 12.17 21.60 9.28
N HIS A 306 12.28 22.91 9.03
CA HIS A 306 12.27 23.92 10.09
C HIS A 306 10.91 24.09 10.79
N TYR A 307 9.81 23.59 10.21
CA TYR A 307 8.48 23.55 10.86
C TYR A 307 8.26 22.30 11.73
N MET A 308 9.09 21.26 11.60
CA MET A 308 8.89 19.98 12.28
C MET A 308 8.95 20.14 13.81
N ASN A 309 9.87 20.95 14.32
CA ASN A 309 10.02 21.15 15.76
C ASN A 309 8.83 21.88 16.39
N ALA A 310 8.29 22.91 15.70
CA ALA A 310 7.12 23.65 16.17
C ALA A 310 5.85 22.79 16.08
N PHE A 311 5.68 22.05 14.98
CA PHE A 311 4.57 21.12 14.80
C PHE A 311 4.59 20.01 15.85
N ASN A 312 5.72 19.33 16.05
CA ASN A 312 5.84 18.24 17.02
C ASN A 312 5.50 18.72 18.45
N ARG A 313 5.91 19.93 18.83
CA ARG A 313 5.56 20.50 20.14
C ARG A 313 4.06 20.77 20.29
N LEU A 314 3.42 21.35 19.26
CA LEU A 314 1.97 21.55 19.26
C LEU A 314 1.22 20.21 19.27
N TYR A 315 1.67 19.23 18.49
CA TYR A 315 1.12 17.89 18.40
C TYR A 315 1.19 17.16 19.74
N TYR A 316 2.36 17.11 20.37
CA TYR A 316 2.52 16.48 21.68
C TYR A 316 1.67 17.18 22.74
N TYR A 317 1.50 18.51 22.65
CA TYR A 317 0.65 19.25 23.58
C TYR A 317 -0.82 18.89 23.43
N GLU A 318 -1.31 18.79 22.19
CA GLU A 318 -2.69 18.39 21.88
C GLU A 318 -3.03 16.99 22.40
N ILE A 319 -2.05 16.08 22.40
CA ILE A 319 -2.20 14.76 23.01
C ILE A 319 -2.16 14.86 24.53
N PHE A 320 -1.10 15.45 25.09
CA PHE A 320 -0.85 15.40 26.53
C PHE A 320 -1.91 16.14 27.34
N LYS A 321 -2.50 17.21 26.81
CA LYS A 321 -3.56 17.96 27.50
C LYS A 321 -4.86 17.16 27.71
N ARG A 322 -4.98 15.98 27.11
CA ARG A 322 -6.15 15.07 27.25
C ARG A 322 -5.99 14.07 28.40
N PHE A 323 -4.85 14.07 29.07
CA PHE A 323 -4.53 13.11 30.13
C PHE A 323 -4.09 13.83 31.39
N GLU A 324 -4.44 13.27 32.54
CA GLU A 324 -4.11 13.81 33.86
C GLU A 324 -3.48 12.73 34.75
N GLY A 325 -3.00 13.13 35.93
CA GLY A 325 -2.54 12.21 36.97
C GLY A 325 -1.45 11.22 36.51
N VAL A 326 -1.66 9.94 36.79
CA VAL A 326 -0.71 8.86 36.50
C VAL A 326 -0.55 8.62 34.98
N ASN A 327 -1.63 8.74 34.22
CA ASN A 327 -1.63 8.56 32.77
C ASN A 327 -0.74 9.60 32.06
N LEU A 328 -0.83 10.87 32.48
CA LEU A 328 0.06 11.91 32.00
C LEU A 328 1.53 11.60 32.32
N ARG A 329 1.84 11.09 33.52
CA ARG A 329 3.21 10.73 33.91
C ARG A 329 3.79 9.62 33.05
N TYR A 330 2.99 8.64 32.63
CA TYR A 330 3.43 7.59 31.70
C TYR A 330 3.73 8.16 30.31
N LEU A 331 2.89 9.06 29.79
CA LEU A 331 3.13 9.75 28.52
C LEU A 331 4.41 10.60 28.56
N GLU A 332 4.61 11.37 29.64
CA GLU A 332 5.83 12.15 29.84
C GLU A 332 7.09 11.27 29.85
N LYS A 333 7.01 10.12 30.52
CA LYS A 333 8.11 9.15 30.63
C LYS A 333 8.38 8.43 29.30
N ALA A 334 7.33 8.12 28.53
CA ALA A 334 7.44 7.45 27.23
C ALA A 334 8.11 8.36 26.19
N VAL A 335 7.63 9.60 26.05
CA VAL A 335 8.11 10.52 25.03
C VAL A 335 9.42 11.20 25.45
N GLY A 336 9.68 11.31 26.76
CA GLY A 336 10.84 12.02 27.31
C GLY A 336 10.63 13.54 27.41
N ILE A 337 9.37 13.99 27.44
CA ILE A 337 9.01 15.42 27.46
C ILE A 337 8.06 15.68 28.63
N LYS A 338 8.35 16.70 29.45
CA LYS A 338 7.47 17.14 30.55
C LYS A 338 6.36 18.04 30.04
N PHE A 339 5.11 17.76 30.40
CA PHE A 339 3.94 18.53 29.95
C PHE A 339 4.01 19.99 30.39
N LYS A 340 4.51 20.27 31.60
CA LYS A 340 4.73 21.64 32.08
C LYS A 340 5.70 22.42 31.19
N ALA A 341 6.80 21.79 30.77
CA ALA A 341 7.78 22.40 29.86
C ALA A 341 7.19 22.58 28.45
N LEU A 342 6.45 21.58 27.97
CA LEU A 342 5.77 21.62 26.68
C LEU A 342 4.71 22.73 26.62
N LYS A 343 3.91 22.90 27.69
CA LYS A 343 2.90 23.96 27.81
C LYS A 343 3.54 25.36 27.77
N ALA A 344 4.69 25.55 28.41
CA ALA A 344 5.44 26.81 28.33
C ALA A 344 5.94 27.09 26.90
N GLN A 345 6.55 26.09 26.26
CA GLN A 345 7.02 26.20 24.87
C GLN A 345 5.89 26.46 23.87
N VAL A 346 4.71 25.86 24.07
CA VAL A 346 3.54 26.11 23.21
C VAL A 346 2.97 27.52 23.40
N GLY A 347 3.11 28.11 24.59
CA GLY A 347 2.80 29.52 24.83
C GLY A 347 3.63 30.46 23.95
N GLU A 348 4.91 30.16 23.79
CA GLU A 348 5.85 30.90 22.92
C GLU A 348 5.61 30.63 21.42
N LEU A 349 5.09 29.45 21.08
CA LEU A 349 4.75 29.04 19.71
C LEU A 349 3.35 29.50 19.25
N SER A 350 2.72 30.41 20.00
CA SER A 350 1.36 30.89 19.75
C SER A 350 1.14 31.52 18.37
N ASN A 351 2.22 31.85 17.65
CA ASN A 351 2.21 32.42 16.30
C ASN A 351 2.39 31.39 15.16
N SER A 352 2.54 30.09 15.44
CA SER A 352 2.67 29.06 14.39
C SER A 352 1.30 28.63 13.83
N GLU A 353 0.62 29.55 13.13
CA GLU A 353 -0.70 29.35 12.48
C GLU A 353 -0.71 28.09 11.58
N LYS A 354 0.40 27.83 10.87
CA LYS A 354 0.54 26.67 9.97
C LYS A 354 0.49 25.34 10.70
N GLY A 355 1.17 25.20 11.84
CA GLY A 355 1.20 23.96 12.64
C GLY A 355 -0.15 23.64 13.27
N ARG A 356 -0.85 24.66 13.80
CA ARG A 356 -2.21 24.49 14.36
C ARG A 356 -3.23 24.08 13.31
N ASN A 357 -3.14 24.68 12.12
CA ASN A 357 -4.04 24.35 11.02
C ASN A 357 -3.88 22.90 10.55
N VAL A 358 -2.66 22.37 10.52
CA VAL A 358 -2.43 20.95 10.18
C VAL A 358 -2.98 20.03 11.27
N LEU A 359 -2.82 20.39 12.55
CA LEU A 359 -3.41 19.60 13.65
C LEU A 359 -4.94 19.59 13.63
N GLU A 360 -5.59 20.70 13.26
CA GLU A 360 -7.06 20.75 13.16
C GLU A 360 -7.56 19.91 11.97
N GLN A 361 -6.85 19.93 10.84
CA GLN A 361 -7.16 19.06 9.69
C GLN A 361 -7.03 17.57 10.04
N GLU A 362 -6.08 17.22 10.91
CA GLU A 362 -5.80 15.84 11.32
C GLU A 362 -6.44 15.47 12.67
N LYS A 363 -7.37 16.29 13.18
CA LYS A 363 -7.98 16.13 14.52
C LYS A 363 -8.64 14.78 14.72
N ASN A 364 -9.21 14.19 13.68
CA ASN A 364 -9.81 12.86 13.75
C ASN A 364 -8.75 11.76 13.92
N LYS A 365 -7.60 11.85 13.25
CA LYS A 365 -6.47 10.93 13.48
C LYS A 365 -5.91 11.09 14.90
N ILE A 366 -5.77 12.33 15.38
CA ILE A 366 -5.34 12.62 16.75
C ILE A 366 -6.35 12.09 17.77
N LYS A 367 -7.66 12.25 17.55
CA LYS A 367 -8.70 11.67 18.41
C LYS A 367 -8.63 10.14 18.45
N ARG A 368 -8.46 9.48 17.30
CA ARG A 368 -8.29 8.02 17.21
C ARG A 368 -7.04 7.58 17.99
N LEU A 369 -5.92 8.28 17.82
CA LEU A 369 -4.70 8.01 18.58
C LEU A 369 -4.91 8.22 20.08
N VAL A 370 -5.54 9.32 20.51
CA VAL A 370 -5.87 9.56 21.92
C VAL A 370 -6.72 8.42 22.49
N LYS A 371 -7.71 7.93 21.75
CA LYS A 371 -8.51 6.75 22.15
C LYS A 371 -7.63 5.51 22.31
N GLN A 372 -6.74 5.22 21.37
CA GLN A 372 -5.79 4.10 21.45
C GLN A 372 -4.83 4.24 22.65
N LEU A 373 -4.29 5.43 22.89
CA LEU A 373 -3.40 5.71 24.02
C LEU A 373 -4.13 5.57 25.35
N SER A 374 -5.38 6.03 25.45
CA SER A 374 -6.22 5.81 26.62
C SER A 374 -6.36 4.32 26.90
N THR A 375 -6.67 3.49 25.90
CA THR A 375 -6.77 2.02 26.07
C THR A 375 -5.47 1.42 26.63
N ILE A 376 -4.31 1.84 26.12
CA ILE A 376 -2.99 1.38 26.61
C ILE A 376 -2.72 1.85 28.05
N LEU A 377 -3.08 3.09 28.37
CA LEU A 377 -2.84 3.69 29.68
C LEU A 377 -3.80 3.17 30.75
N TYR A 378 -5.04 2.84 30.39
CA TYR A 378 -6.01 2.19 31.29
C TYR A 378 -5.54 0.79 31.71
N ALA A 379 -4.98 0.01 30.78
CA ALA A 379 -4.36 -1.28 31.10
C ALA A 379 -3.18 -1.16 32.10
N LEU A 380 -2.54 0.02 32.18
CA LEU A 380 -1.44 0.31 33.11
C LEU A 380 -1.90 0.79 34.49
N SER A 381 -3.13 1.32 34.63
CA SER A 381 -3.63 1.84 35.90
C SER A 381 -4.31 0.78 36.77
N GLY A 382 -4.50 -0.44 36.27
CA GLY A 382 -5.10 -1.55 37.02
C GLY A 382 -6.57 -1.35 37.38
N GLU A 383 -7.27 -0.44 36.68
CA GLU A 383 -8.71 -0.27 36.80
C GLU A 383 -9.39 -1.29 35.87
N ASP A 384 -10.33 -2.09 36.40
CA ASP A 384 -11.05 -3.10 35.64
C ASP A 384 -11.76 -2.49 34.43
N TYR A 385 -11.30 -2.88 33.24
CA TYR A 385 -12.00 -2.61 32.00
C TYR A 385 -13.35 -3.34 32.07
N LYS A 386 -14.46 -2.65 31.80
CA LYS A 386 -15.74 -3.36 31.56
C LYS A 386 -15.55 -4.18 30.28
N HIS A 387 -15.23 -5.45 30.48
CA HIS A 387 -14.89 -6.46 29.47
C HIS A 387 -15.97 -6.67 28.41
N GLU A 388 -17.14 -6.08 28.62
CA GLU A 388 -18.36 -6.18 27.82
C GLU A 388 -18.22 -5.54 26.42
N ASP A 389 -17.34 -4.54 26.25
CA ASP A 389 -17.06 -3.90 24.95
C ASP A 389 -15.95 -4.59 24.12
N LEU A 390 -15.33 -5.65 24.66
CA LEU A 390 -14.19 -6.36 24.05
C LEU A 390 -14.37 -7.88 24.05
N LYS A 391 -15.60 -8.40 24.10
CA LYS A 391 -15.82 -9.84 23.90
C LYS A 391 -15.55 -10.22 22.44
N GLY A 392 -14.27 -10.26 22.08
CA GLY A 392 -13.82 -10.93 20.88
C GLY A 392 -14.15 -12.42 20.98
N LEU A 393 -14.10 -13.10 19.84
CA LEU A 393 -14.15 -14.55 19.78
C LEU A 393 -13.21 -15.17 20.83
N SER A 394 -13.69 -16.14 21.61
CA SER A 394 -12.84 -16.94 22.48
C SER A 394 -11.78 -17.69 21.67
N LEU A 395 -10.60 -17.96 22.23
CA LEU A 395 -9.50 -18.68 21.56
C LEU A 395 -9.97 -19.96 20.85
N GLN A 396 -10.75 -20.81 21.53
CA GLN A 396 -11.29 -22.04 20.92
C GLN A 396 -12.13 -21.78 19.67
N LYS A 397 -12.92 -20.70 19.65
CA LYS A 397 -13.73 -20.33 18.49
C LYS A 397 -12.87 -19.77 17.36
N TRP A 398 -11.80 -19.04 17.69
CA TRP A 398 -10.78 -18.64 16.71
C TRP A 398 -10.10 -19.86 16.10
N ASP A 399 -9.72 -20.85 16.91
CA ASP A 399 -9.09 -22.08 16.41
C ASP A 399 -10.00 -22.84 15.44
N CYS A 400 -11.31 -22.84 15.68
CA CYS A 400 -12.30 -23.38 14.73
C CYS A 400 -12.44 -22.53 13.46
N LEU A 401 -12.36 -21.19 13.56
CA LEU A 401 -12.57 -20.28 12.43
C LEU A 401 -11.36 -20.23 11.49
N ARG A 402 -10.13 -20.27 12.01
CA ARG A 402 -8.90 -20.01 11.23
C ARG A 402 -8.74 -20.91 10.01
N PRO A 403 -8.90 -22.25 10.06
CA PRO A 403 -8.74 -23.09 8.88
C PRO A 403 -9.69 -22.68 7.74
N ILE A 404 -10.93 -22.34 8.09
CA ILE A 404 -11.96 -21.91 7.16
C ILE A 404 -11.62 -20.52 6.60
N LEU A 405 -11.27 -19.59 7.48
CA LEU A 405 -10.86 -18.23 7.11
C LEU A 405 -9.68 -18.26 6.13
N TYR A 406 -8.68 -19.10 6.40
CA TYR A 406 -7.48 -19.23 5.58
C TYR A 406 -7.84 -19.75 4.20
N GLN A 407 -8.57 -20.86 4.13
CA GLN A 407 -9.03 -21.41 2.86
C GLN A 407 -9.84 -20.41 2.04
N SER A 408 -10.79 -19.71 2.68
CA SER A 408 -11.61 -18.71 2.00
C SER A 408 -10.78 -17.49 1.57
N ARG A 409 -9.84 -17.03 2.39
CA ARG A 409 -8.94 -15.92 2.04
C ARG A 409 -7.97 -16.27 0.92
N TYR A 410 -7.40 -17.47 0.92
CA TYR A 410 -6.52 -17.91 -0.16
C TYR A 410 -7.22 -17.88 -1.51
N ARG A 411 -8.47 -18.37 -1.55
CA ARG A 411 -9.28 -18.38 -2.78
C ARG A 411 -9.55 -16.97 -3.30
N ILE A 412 -10.01 -16.05 -2.46
CA ILE A 412 -10.33 -14.68 -2.91
C ILE A 412 -9.07 -13.87 -3.27
N ILE A 413 -7.94 -14.07 -2.58
CA ILE A 413 -6.66 -13.46 -2.95
C ILE A 413 -6.22 -13.95 -4.33
N LEU A 414 -6.33 -15.26 -4.61
CA LEU A 414 -6.00 -15.81 -5.92
C LEU A 414 -6.91 -15.23 -7.02
N GLU A 415 -8.22 -15.17 -6.81
CA GLU A 415 -9.17 -14.62 -7.78
C GLU A 415 -8.96 -13.12 -8.03
N ASP A 416 -8.60 -12.37 -6.98
CA ASP A 416 -8.20 -10.96 -7.09
C ASP A 416 -6.97 -10.81 -7.99
N GLN A 417 -5.87 -11.52 -7.70
CA GLN A 417 -4.65 -11.41 -8.50
C GLN A 417 -4.84 -11.86 -9.96
N LYS A 418 -5.64 -12.91 -10.20
CA LYS A 418 -6.03 -13.33 -11.56
C LYS A 418 -6.78 -12.23 -12.29
N THR A 419 -7.80 -11.65 -11.65
CA THR A 419 -8.61 -10.56 -12.22
C THR A 419 -7.74 -9.36 -12.60
N GLN A 420 -6.85 -8.95 -11.71
CA GLN A 420 -5.91 -7.86 -11.98
C GLN A 420 -5.01 -8.17 -13.17
N SER A 421 -4.44 -9.38 -13.20
CA SER A 421 -3.58 -9.85 -14.27
C SER A 421 -4.30 -9.80 -15.63
N ILE A 422 -5.52 -10.34 -15.71
CA ILE A 422 -6.35 -10.34 -16.92
C ILE A 422 -6.62 -8.91 -17.40
N ILE A 423 -7.07 -8.03 -16.51
CA ILE A 423 -7.43 -6.65 -16.86
C ILE A 423 -6.21 -5.87 -17.32
N LYS A 424 -5.10 -5.89 -16.55
CA LYS A 424 -3.87 -5.16 -16.89
C LYS A 424 -3.25 -5.67 -18.18
N SER A 425 -3.17 -6.99 -18.36
CA SER A 425 -2.66 -7.58 -19.62
C SER A 425 -3.52 -7.17 -20.82
N LYS A 426 -4.84 -7.10 -20.64
CA LYS A 426 -5.74 -6.62 -21.69
C LYS A 426 -5.54 -5.14 -21.99
N LEU A 427 -5.37 -4.30 -20.97
CA LEU A 427 -5.06 -2.89 -21.12
C LEU A 427 -3.75 -2.68 -21.88
N GLU A 428 -2.69 -3.40 -21.50
CA GLU A 428 -1.39 -3.35 -22.19
C GLU A 428 -1.51 -3.76 -23.66
N SER A 429 -2.17 -4.88 -23.95
CA SER A 429 -2.40 -5.36 -25.31
C SER A 429 -3.11 -4.32 -26.18
N VAL A 430 -4.17 -3.70 -25.64
CA VAL A 430 -4.94 -2.66 -26.34
C VAL A 430 -4.13 -1.37 -26.48
N TYR A 431 -3.38 -0.99 -25.45
CA TYR A 431 -2.45 0.13 -25.49
C TYR A 431 -1.46 -0.03 -26.66
N TYR A 432 -0.79 -1.17 -26.76
CA TYR A 432 0.22 -1.41 -27.81
C TYR A 432 -0.41 -1.46 -29.20
N LYS A 433 -1.62 -2.01 -29.32
CA LYS A 433 -2.37 -2.07 -30.58
C LYS A 433 -2.81 -0.68 -31.09
N ILE A 434 -3.24 0.21 -30.20
CA ILE A 434 -3.73 1.55 -30.58
C ILE A 434 -2.57 2.54 -30.77
N LEU A 435 -1.60 2.50 -29.86
CA LEU A 435 -0.62 3.58 -29.74
C LEU A 435 0.74 3.30 -30.35
N ASP A 436 1.06 2.06 -30.76
CA ASP A 436 2.33 1.61 -31.35
C ASP A 436 3.53 2.49 -30.91
N PRO A 437 4.27 2.07 -29.86
CA PRO A 437 5.28 2.91 -29.21
C PRO A 437 6.28 3.57 -30.16
N GLU A 438 6.61 2.91 -31.28
CA GLU A 438 7.58 3.36 -32.27
C GLU A 438 7.04 4.45 -33.21
N LYS A 439 5.71 4.51 -33.40
CA LYS A 439 5.05 5.46 -34.32
C LYS A 439 4.42 6.66 -33.62
N CYS A 440 4.55 6.77 -32.31
CA CYS A 440 3.95 7.84 -31.52
C CYS A 440 5.00 8.54 -30.66
N GLY A 441 5.51 9.67 -31.16
CA GLY A 441 6.46 10.54 -30.46
C GLY A 441 5.84 11.44 -29.38
N ASP A 442 4.57 11.24 -29.01
CA ASP A 442 3.93 12.03 -27.96
C ASP A 442 4.30 11.48 -26.57
N ARG A 443 4.90 12.34 -25.74
CA ARG A 443 5.33 12.03 -24.37
C ARG A 443 4.14 11.67 -23.46
N TYR A 444 2.91 12.08 -23.80
CA TYR A 444 1.73 11.88 -22.96
C TYR A 444 0.75 10.82 -23.48
N LYS A 445 1.18 9.99 -24.43
CA LYS A 445 0.32 8.97 -25.06
C LYS A 445 -0.37 8.04 -24.05
N GLU A 446 0.33 7.67 -22.99
CA GLU A 446 -0.20 6.84 -21.90
C GLU A 446 -1.25 7.55 -21.06
N THR A 447 -1.02 8.82 -20.73
CA THR A 447 -2.00 9.67 -20.06
C THR A 447 -3.30 9.76 -20.86
N PHE A 448 -3.21 10.02 -22.17
CA PHE A 448 -4.37 10.08 -23.06
C PHE A 448 -5.08 8.72 -23.17
N PHE A 449 -4.32 7.62 -23.22
CA PHE A 449 -4.88 6.28 -23.27
C PHE A 449 -5.75 5.97 -22.06
N TYR A 450 -5.19 6.08 -20.86
CA TYR A 450 -5.95 5.77 -19.66
C TYR A 450 -7.14 6.71 -19.49
N TYR A 451 -7.04 7.96 -19.94
CA TYR A 451 -8.15 8.90 -19.89
C TYR A 451 -9.32 8.48 -20.77
N GLU A 452 -9.05 8.11 -22.03
CA GLU A 452 -10.10 7.65 -22.94
C GLU A 452 -10.68 6.30 -22.49
N VAL A 453 -9.85 5.40 -21.94
CA VAL A 453 -10.31 4.16 -21.32
C VAL A 453 -11.26 4.46 -20.16
N PHE A 454 -10.88 5.31 -19.20
CA PHE A 454 -11.72 5.62 -18.03
C PHE A 454 -13.05 6.30 -18.37
N LYS A 455 -13.12 7.06 -19.46
CA LYS A 455 -14.38 7.62 -19.97
C LYS A 455 -15.37 6.58 -20.44
N MET A 456 -14.93 5.37 -20.78
CA MET A 456 -15.80 4.29 -21.27
C MET A 456 -16.63 3.63 -20.15
N PHE A 457 -16.25 3.86 -18.89
CA PHE A 457 -16.81 3.21 -17.71
C PHE A 457 -17.62 4.18 -16.85
N ASN A 458 -18.58 3.63 -16.09
CA ASN A 458 -19.33 4.36 -15.05
C ASN A 458 -18.40 4.72 -13.86
N ASN A 459 -18.92 5.40 -12.84
CA ASN A 459 -18.09 5.85 -11.72
C ASN A 459 -17.52 4.68 -10.90
N GLU A 460 -18.34 3.67 -10.63
CA GLU A 460 -17.97 2.49 -9.81
C GLU A 460 -16.84 1.68 -10.44
N THR A 461 -17.01 1.21 -11.68
CA THR A 461 -15.96 0.49 -12.42
C THR A 461 -14.70 1.35 -12.59
N ARG A 462 -14.85 2.67 -12.77
CA ARG A 462 -13.71 3.58 -12.86
C ARG A 462 -12.93 3.66 -11.54
N ILE A 463 -13.61 3.66 -10.39
CA ILE A 463 -12.95 3.63 -9.07
C ILE A 463 -12.12 2.35 -8.92
N HIS A 464 -12.68 1.18 -9.26
CA HIS A 464 -11.93 -0.09 -9.25
C HIS A 464 -10.70 -0.04 -10.16
N LEU A 465 -10.84 0.48 -11.39
CA LEU A 465 -9.70 0.63 -12.29
C LEU A 465 -8.65 1.64 -11.79
N CYS A 466 -9.06 2.71 -11.12
CA CYS A 466 -8.14 3.68 -10.52
C CYS A 466 -7.31 3.03 -9.41
N LYS A 467 -7.96 2.23 -8.54
CA LYS A 467 -7.28 1.41 -7.53
C LYS A 467 -6.32 0.41 -8.22
N LEU A 468 -6.76 -0.24 -9.29
CA LEU A 468 -5.97 -1.21 -10.04
C LEU A 468 -4.68 -0.70 -10.62
N LEU A 469 -4.77 0.44 -11.26
CA LEU A 469 -3.66 1.02 -11.98
C LEU A 469 -2.85 1.97 -11.08
N ASN A 470 -3.31 2.21 -9.85
CA ASN A 470 -2.81 3.25 -8.96
C ASN A 470 -2.76 4.62 -9.69
N ILE A 471 -3.85 4.95 -10.41
CA ILE A 471 -3.98 6.19 -11.19
C ILE A 471 -5.12 7.01 -10.63
N SER A 472 -4.85 8.27 -10.27
CA SER A 472 -5.92 9.22 -9.93
C SER A 472 -6.62 9.71 -11.21
N TYR A 473 -7.90 9.38 -11.37
CA TYR A 473 -8.70 9.88 -12.49
C TYR A 473 -8.77 11.41 -12.54
N THR A 474 -8.87 12.06 -11.37
CA THR A 474 -8.90 13.52 -11.28
C THR A 474 -7.60 14.13 -11.83
N GLN A 475 -6.44 13.66 -11.36
CA GLN A 475 -5.15 14.14 -11.86
C GLN A 475 -4.95 13.83 -13.35
N LEU A 476 -5.45 12.68 -13.80
CA LEU A 476 -5.38 12.28 -15.20
C LEU A 476 -6.24 13.18 -16.09
N ASN A 477 -7.50 13.41 -15.72
CA ASN A 477 -8.42 14.30 -16.43
C ASN A 477 -7.87 15.73 -16.49
N GLN A 478 -7.36 16.23 -15.37
CA GLN A 478 -6.71 17.53 -15.26
C GLN A 478 -5.51 17.63 -16.24
N THR A 479 -4.62 16.63 -16.23
CA THR A 479 -3.44 16.57 -17.10
C THR A 479 -3.84 16.55 -18.58
N VAL A 480 -4.82 15.72 -18.96
CA VAL A 480 -5.31 15.65 -20.34
C VAL A 480 -5.96 16.96 -20.78
N ARG A 481 -6.78 17.59 -19.93
CA ARG A 481 -7.41 18.90 -20.19
C ARG A 481 -6.35 19.96 -20.49
N GLU A 482 -5.31 20.04 -19.66
CA GLU A 482 -4.22 21.01 -19.84
C GLU A 482 -3.41 20.73 -21.11
N ILE A 483 -3.10 19.47 -21.43
CA ILE A 483 -2.33 19.13 -22.63
C ILE A 483 -3.14 19.36 -23.91
N ARG A 484 -4.46 19.09 -23.92
CA ARG A 484 -5.35 19.37 -25.06
C ARG A 484 -5.41 20.85 -25.40
N VAL A 485 -5.35 21.71 -24.39
CA VAL A 485 -5.19 23.14 -24.56
C VAL A 485 -3.79 23.45 -25.09
N ASN A 486 -2.76 23.17 -24.28
CA ASN A 486 -1.37 23.45 -24.61
C ASN A 486 -0.40 22.72 -23.66
N GLN A 487 0.45 21.87 -24.23
CA GLN A 487 1.47 21.13 -23.49
C GLN A 487 2.47 22.03 -22.75
N LYS A 488 2.88 23.18 -23.33
CA LYS A 488 3.78 24.12 -22.66
C LYS A 488 3.12 24.70 -21.41
N LEU A 489 1.81 24.94 -21.49
CA LEU A 489 1.03 25.47 -20.38
C LEU A 489 0.86 24.44 -19.27
N HIS A 490 0.67 23.17 -19.59
CA HIS A 490 0.72 22.09 -18.59
C HIS A 490 2.06 22.08 -17.82
N ILE A 491 3.19 22.03 -18.55
CA ILE A 491 4.54 22.03 -17.95
C ILE A 491 4.74 23.29 -17.09
N PHE A 492 4.21 24.42 -17.56
CA PHE A 492 4.27 25.68 -16.85
C PHE A 492 3.48 25.61 -15.54
N LEU A 493 2.21 25.19 -15.56
CA LEU A 493 1.35 25.06 -14.37
C LEU A 493 1.85 24.00 -13.37
N GLN A 494 2.65 23.02 -13.80
CA GLN A 494 3.30 22.08 -12.88
C GLN A 494 4.27 22.78 -11.91
N LYS A 495 4.90 23.90 -12.31
CA LYS A 495 5.75 24.70 -11.42
C LYS A 495 4.98 25.35 -10.27
N TYR A 496 3.67 25.50 -10.43
CA TYR A 496 2.78 26.26 -9.56
C TYR A 496 1.83 25.39 -8.73
N VAL A 497 2.00 24.06 -8.77
CA VAL A 497 1.10 23.11 -8.07
C VAL A 497 0.98 23.42 -6.58
N GLU A 498 2.09 23.72 -5.90
CA GLU A 498 2.08 24.00 -4.45
C GLU A 498 1.32 25.30 -4.12
N GLU A 499 1.44 26.31 -4.97
CA GLU A 499 0.76 27.60 -4.79
C GLU A 499 -0.75 27.45 -5.01
N ILE A 500 -1.17 26.69 -6.03
CA ILE A 500 -2.58 26.35 -6.29
C ILE A 500 -3.17 25.52 -5.16
N GLN A 501 -2.45 24.49 -4.69
CA GLN A 501 -2.87 23.68 -3.53
C GLN A 501 -2.99 24.54 -2.26
N SER A 502 -2.14 25.54 -2.07
CA SER A 502 -2.26 26.47 -0.95
C SER A 502 -3.51 27.35 -1.03
N ILE A 503 -3.98 27.67 -2.23
CA ILE A 503 -5.21 28.45 -2.46
C ILE A 503 -6.43 27.55 -2.18
N SER A 504 -6.49 26.36 -2.78
CA SER A 504 -7.56 25.37 -2.50
C SER A 504 -7.67 25.07 -1.00
N LYS A 505 -6.55 24.83 -0.29
CA LYS A 505 -6.56 24.67 1.18
C LYS A 505 -7.08 25.89 1.95
N SER A 506 -6.97 27.10 1.38
CA SER A 506 -7.51 28.31 2.00
C SER A 506 -9.03 28.42 1.78
N ILE A 507 -9.53 27.92 0.65
CA ILE A 507 -10.96 27.79 0.32
C ILE A 507 -11.62 26.76 1.24
N ALA A 508 -11.04 25.55 1.36
CA ALA A 508 -11.53 24.51 2.26
C ALA A 508 -11.58 24.94 3.74
N LYS A 509 -10.68 25.85 4.14
CA LYS A 509 -10.69 26.47 5.48
C LYS A 509 -11.70 27.59 5.64
N LYS A 510 -12.53 27.85 4.62
CA LYS A 510 -13.49 28.95 4.53
C LYS A 510 -12.83 30.28 4.92
N SER A 511 -11.58 30.47 4.47
CA SER A 511 -10.84 31.70 4.74
C SER A 511 -11.60 32.88 4.14
N LYS A 512 -11.46 34.10 4.69
CA LYS A 512 -12.11 35.28 4.12
C LYS A 512 -11.86 35.37 2.60
N ILE A 513 -12.94 35.43 1.81
CA ILE A 513 -12.93 35.46 0.33
C ILE A 513 -11.88 36.44 -0.19
N VAL A 514 -11.84 37.65 0.37
CA VAL A 514 -10.87 38.71 0.01
C VAL A 514 -9.41 38.24 0.13
N ARG A 515 -9.07 37.43 1.15
CA ARG A 515 -7.70 36.89 1.33
C ARG A 515 -7.37 35.86 0.27
N VAL A 516 -8.33 34.99 -0.07
CA VAL A 516 -8.16 33.97 -1.10
C VAL A 516 -8.04 34.62 -2.49
N GLN A 517 -8.92 35.57 -2.78
CA GLN A 517 -8.92 36.35 -4.01
C GLN A 517 -7.59 37.08 -4.23
N LYS A 518 -7.02 37.70 -3.19
CA LYS A 518 -5.68 38.32 -3.27
C LYS A 518 -4.57 37.32 -3.61
N LYS A 519 -4.58 36.13 -3.00
CA LYS A 519 -3.60 35.08 -3.32
C LYS A 519 -3.75 34.58 -4.76
N LEU A 520 -5.00 34.41 -5.20
CA LEU A 520 -5.30 33.98 -6.56
C LEU A 520 -4.87 35.02 -7.58
N GLN A 521 -5.20 36.30 -7.36
CA GLN A 521 -4.74 37.41 -8.20
C GLN A 521 -3.21 37.48 -8.26
N ALA A 522 -2.52 37.35 -7.14
CA ALA A 522 -1.05 37.36 -7.12
C ALA A 522 -0.46 36.19 -7.94
N LEU A 523 -1.06 35.00 -7.86
CA LEU A 523 -0.65 33.86 -8.69
C LEU A 523 -0.94 34.15 -10.18
N VAL A 524 -2.13 34.64 -10.51
CA VAL A 524 -2.51 34.95 -11.90
C VAL A 524 -1.60 36.01 -12.52
N GLU A 525 -1.26 37.08 -11.80
CA GLU A 525 -0.32 38.09 -12.28
C GLU A 525 1.09 37.52 -12.48
N LYS A 526 1.57 36.69 -11.55
CA LYS A 526 2.85 35.98 -11.71
C LYS A 526 2.85 35.07 -12.95
N LEU A 527 1.73 34.40 -13.24
CA LEU A 527 1.59 33.60 -14.45
C LEU A 527 1.65 34.48 -15.72
N LYS A 528 0.99 35.65 -15.71
CA LYS A 528 1.02 36.61 -16.83
C LYS A 528 2.43 37.16 -17.07
N ASP A 529 3.15 37.52 -16.00
CA ASP A 529 4.53 38.03 -16.07
C ASP A 529 5.49 37.03 -16.72
N GLU A 530 5.26 35.73 -16.49
CA GLU A 530 6.01 34.64 -17.10
C GLU A 530 5.44 34.17 -18.46
N GLY A 531 4.50 34.92 -19.03
CA GLY A 531 3.98 34.74 -20.39
C GLY A 531 2.79 33.79 -20.53
N ALA A 532 2.04 33.52 -19.46
CA ALA A 532 0.80 32.76 -19.56
C ALA A 532 -0.28 33.54 -20.32
N THR A 533 -1.01 32.83 -21.17
CA THR A 533 -2.21 33.37 -21.81
C THR A 533 -3.39 33.37 -20.83
N ALA A 534 -4.51 34.02 -21.19
CA ALA A 534 -5.76 33.93 -20.44
C ALA A 534 -6.22 32.47 -20.17
N MET A 535 -5.83 31.53 -21.04
CA MET A 535 -6.12 30.12 -20.84
C MET A 535 -5.32 29.50 -19.69
N GLY A 536 -4.15 30.04 -19.34
CA GLY A 536 -3.40 29.65 -18.15
C GLY A 536 -4.17 29.95 -16.87
N GLU A 537 -4.77 31.13 -16.81
CA GLU A 537 -5.65 31.55 -15.73
C GLU A 537 -6.88 30.63 -15.63
N TYR A 538 -7.56 30.34 -16.75
CA TYR A 538 -8.72 29.43 -16.74
C TYR A 538 -8.37 28.02 -16.25
N LEU A 539 -7.20 27.50 -16.62
CA LEU A 539 -6.75 26.20 -16.14
C LEU A 539 -6.40 26.19 -14.65
N VAL A 540 -5.94 27.32 -14.08
CA VAL A 540 -5.78 27.47 -12.62
C VAL A 540 -7.14 27.39 -11.95
N TYR A 541 -8.14 28.12 -12.45
CA TYR A 541 -9.49 28.08 -11.89
C TYR A 541 -10.09 26.68 -11.96
N ALA A 542 -9.87 25.96 -13.06
CA ALA A 542 -10.33 24.58 -13.19
C ALA A 542 -9.65 23.63 -12.20
N ARG A 543 -8.37 23.86 -11.85
CA ARG A 543 -7.69 23.10 -10.78
C ARG A 543 -8.26 23.38 -9.40
N LEU A 544 -8.76 24.60 -9.14
CA LEU A 544 -9.43 24.91 -7.88
C LEU A 544 -10.74 24.13 -7.77
N TYR A 545 -11.55 24.11 -8.84
CA TYR A 545 -12.78 23.33 -8.90
C TYR A 545 -12.58 21.81 -8.83
N ASP A 546 -11.48 21.29 -9.37
CA ASP A 546 -11.16 19.87 -9.26
C ASP A 546 -10.70 19.48 -7.84
N ALA A 547 -10.32 20.46 -7.02
CA ALA A 547 -9.85 20.30 -5.64
C ALA A 547 -10.87 20.74 -4.60
N ALA A 548 -12.11 21.02 -5.01
CA ALA A 548 -13.23 21.30 -4.13
C ALA A 548 -13.80 19.97 -3.63
N ASP A 549 -13.99 19.84 -2.32
CA ASP A 549 -14.49 18.61 -1.69
C ASP A 549 -16.03 18.58 -1.59
N ASP A 550 -16.68 19.76 -1.60
CA ASP A 550 -18.13 19.90 -1.49
C ASP A 550 -18.69 21.08 -2.30
N ASP A 551 -20.02 21.17 -2.37
CA ASP A 551 -20.74 22.21 -3.12
C ASP A 551 -20.49 23.63 -2.56
N GLU A 552 -20.26 23.76 -1.24
CA GLU A 552 -19.97 25.06 -0.62
C GLU A 552 -18.62 25.61 -1.07
N GLU A 553 -17.62 24.73 -1.22
CA GLU A 553 -16.32 25.09 -1.78
C GLU A 553 -16.43 25.51 -3.24
N GLU A 554 -17.25 24.81 -4.05
CA GLU A 554 -17.52 25.20 -5.43
C GLU A 554 -18.19 26.58 -5.54
N GLU A 555 -19.20 26.85 -4.71
CA GLU A 555 -19.85 28.16 -4.63
C GLU A 555 -18.87 29.26 -4.23
N MET A 556 -17.98 28.99 -3.27
CA MET A 556 -16.96 29.94 -2.85
C MET A 556 -15.96 30.23 -3.97
N ILE A 557 -15.55 29.21 -4.73
CA ILE A 557 -14.70 29.38 -5.92
C ILE A 557 -15.43 30.29 -6.92
N GLU A 558 -16.70 30.01 -7.21
CA GLU A 558 -17.52 30.80 -8.14
C GLU A 558 -17.59 32.27 -7.71
N GLN A 559 -17.81 32.54 -6.42
CA GLN A 559 -17.81 33.91 -5.87
C GLN A 559 -16.44 34.60 -6.02
N ILE A 560 -15.33 33.87 -5.87
CA ILE A 560 -13.98 34.42 -5.98
C ILE A 560 -13.63 34.78 -7.43
N ILE A 561 -13.94 33.87 -8.36
CA ILE A 561 -13.49 33.99 -9.76
C ILE A 561 -14.53 34.68 -10.66
N GLY A 562 -15.82 34.65 -10.27
CA GLY A 562 -16.93 35.21 -11.04
C GLY A 562 -17.37 34.35 -12.23
N TRP A 563 -17.06 33.05 -12.21
CA TRP A 563 -17.37 32.10 -13.27
C TRP A 563 -17.88 30.82 -12.64
N ASP A 564 -19.01 30.31 -13.10
CA ASP A 564 -19.46 28.98 -12.73
C ASP A 564 -18.58 27.90 -13.42
N LYS A 565 -18.53 26.71 -12.81
CA LYS A 565 -17.71 25.58 -13.28
C LYS A 565 -18.07 25.14 -14.70
N GLN A 566 -19.34 25.26 -15.12
CA GLN A 566 -19.77 24.84 -16.46
C GLN A 566 -19.33 25.84 -17.53
N ALA A 567 -19.51 27.15 -17.29
CA ALA A 567 -19.05 28.21 -18.18
C ALA A 567 -17.54 28.17 -18.36
N LEU A 568 -16.78 28.01 -17.27
CA LEU A 568 -15.33 27.88 -17.32
C LEU A 568 -14.91 26.68 -18.19
N ASN A 569 -15.51 25.52 -17.97
CA ASN A 569 -15.22 24.32 -18.76
C ASN A 569 -15.59 24.49 -20.25
N LYS A 570 -16.63 25.29 -20.56
CA LYS A 570 -17.01 25.61 -21.94
C LYS A 570 -15.93 26.43 -22.64
N GLU A 571 -15.36 27.44 -21.97
CA GLU A 571 -14.26 28.24 -22.54
C GLU A 571 -12.99 27.43 -22.73
N ILE A 572 -12.63 26.58 -21.75
CA ILE A 572 -11.48 25.68 -21.87
C ILE A 572 -11.63 24.74 -23.07
N LYS A 573 -12.83 24.18 -23.27
CA LYS A 573 -13.12 23.27 -24.40
C LYS A 573 -12.98 23.95 -25.75
N LYS A 574 -13.30 25.24 -25.89
CA LYS A 574 -13.08 26.00 -27.14
C LYS A 574 -11.61 26.03 -27.56
N ALA A 575 -10.69 25.95 -26.60
CA ALA A 575 -9.25 25.95 -26.84
C ALA A 575 -8.66 24.55 -27.05
N PHE A 576 -9.47 23.49 -27.01
CA PHE A 576 -8.99 22.14 -27.26
C PHE A 576 -8.51 22.00 -28.70
N LYS A 577 -7.27 21.54 -28.85
CA LYS A 577 -6.73 21.13 -30.14
C LYS A 577 -7.01 19.65 -30.31
N SER A 578 -7.64 19.27 -31.42
CA SER A 578 -7.73 17.85 -31.80
C SER A 578 -6.32 17.26 -31.81
N ARG A 579 -6.14 16.16 -31.07
CA ARG A 579 -4.88 15.43 -31.08
C ARG A 579 -5.04 14.25 -32.02
N LYS A 580 -3.97 13.93 -32.77
CA LYS A 580 -3.88 12.70 -33.58
C LYS A 580 -4.21 11.43 -32.78
N ILE A 581 -4.07 11.48 -31.45
CA ILE A 581 -4.39 10.37 -30.56
C ILE A 581 -5.90 10.16 -30.45
N ASP A 582 -6.71 11.22 -30.44
CA ASP A 582 -8.17 11.15 -30.34
C ASP A 582 -8.73 10.44 -31.60
N GLU A 583 -8.28 10.84 -32.79
CA GLU A 583 -8.60 10.22 -34.07
C GLU A 583 -8.16 8.74 -34.18
N ARG A 584 -7.16 8.32 -33.39
CA ARG A 584 -6.74 6.91 -33.37
C ARG A 584 -7.77 6.05 -32.65
N PHE A 585 -8.34 6.49 -31.52
CA PHE A 585 -9.35 5.71 -30.80
C PHE A 585 -10.58 5.41 -31.66
N GLU A 586 -10.99 6.37 -32.51
CA GLU A 586 -12.10 6.21 -33.45
C GLU A 586 -11.89 5.08 -34.47
N LYS A 587 -10.64 4.68 -34.73
CA LYS A 587 -10.30 3.57 -35.64
C LYS A 587 -10.40 2.19 -34.98
N PHE A 588 -10.52 2.12 -33.66
CA PHE A 588 -10.49 0.85 -32.91
C PHE A 588 -11.75 0.58 -32.04
N PRO A 589 -12.98 0.89 -32.49
CA PRO A 589 -14.18 0.77 -31.64
C PRO A 589 -14.43 -0.67 -31.18
N LYS A 590 -14.18 -1.68 -32.03
CA LYS A 590 -14.29 -3.10 -31.65
C LYS A 590 -13.29 -3.51 -30.57
N THR A 591 -12.06 -2.98 -30.64
CA THR A 591 -11.01 -3.29 -29.67
C THR A 591 -11.33 -2.68 -28.30
N LEU A 592 -11.81 -1.43 -28.29
CA LEU A 592 -12.24 -0.73 -27.08
C LEU A 592 -13.50 -1.38 -26.48
N LYS A 593 -14.47 -1.79 -27.30
CA LYS A 593 -15.63 -2.54 -26.82
C LYS A 593 -15.20 -3.84 -26.13
N ASN A 594 -14.32 -4.62 -26.77
CA ASN A 594 -13.81 -5.85 -26.18
C ASN A 594 -13.03 -5.61 -24.87
N LEU A 595 -12.25 -4.53 -24.78
CA LEU A 595 -11.63 -4.11 -23.52
C LEU A 595 -12.67 -3.85 -22.43
N LYS A 596 -13.72 -3.07 -22.76
CA LYS A 596 -14.81 -2.77 -21.83
C LYS A 596 -15.48 -4.05 -21.33
N ASP A 597 -15.83 -4.95 -22.24
CA ASP A 597 -16.51 -6.20 -21.92
C ASP A 597 -15.63 -7.08 -20.99
N VAL A 598 -14.32 -7.17 -21.26
CA VAL A 598 -13.37 -7.91 -20.39
C VAL A 598 -13.29 -7.27 -19.00
N VAL A 599 -13.16 -5.94 -18.92
CA VAL A 599 -13.06 -5.23 -17.64
C VAL A 599 -14.32 -5.41 -16.80
N CYS A 600 -15.50 -5.14 -17.37
CA CYS A 600 -16.78 -5.26 -16.65
C CYS A 600 -16.99 -6.70 -16.17
N LYS A 601 -16.84 -7.69 -17.05
CA LYS A 601 -17.02 -9.11 -16.69
C LYS A 601 -16.11 -9.55 -15.53
N ASN A 602 -14.84 -9.15 -15.54
CA ASN A 602 -13.91 -9.59 -14.50
C ASN A 602 -14.12 -8.84 -13.17
N ILE A 603 -14.56 -7.58 -13.19
CA ILE A 603 -14.94 -6.86 -11.97
C ILE A 603 -16.21 -7.47 -11.37
N GLU A 604 -17.23 -7.74 -12.19
CA GLU A 604 -18.46 -8.43 -11.77
C GLU A 604 -18.14 -9.80 -11.14
N HIS A 605 -17.30 -10.61 -11.78
CA HIS A 605 -16.83 -11.90 -11.23
C HIS A 605 -16.12 -11.74 -9.88
N LEU A 606 -15.29 -10.71 -9.72
CA LEU A 606 -14.58 -10.45 -8.46
C LEU A 606 -15.54 -10.01 -7.34
N GLU A 607 -16.55 -9.21 -7.67
CA GLU A 607 -17.63 -8.84 -6.73
C GLU A 607 -18.46 -10.06 -6.31
N GLU A 608 -18.78 -10.97 -7.23
CA GLU A 608 -19.44 -12.24 -6.93
C GLU A 608 -18.57 -13.09 -5.97
N CYS A 609 -17.27 -13.23 -6.25
CA CYS A 609 -16.34 -13.95 -5.39
C CYS A 609 -16.23 -13.32 -3.98
N LEU A 610 -16.27 -11.99 -3.88
CA LEU A 610 -16.31 -11.30 -2.59
C LEU A 610 -17.59 -11.63 -1.83
N ASN A 611 -18.74 -11.55 -2.50
CA ASN A 611 -20.03 -11.82 -1.87
C ASN A 611 -20.09 -13.28 -1.38
N GLU A 612 -19.57 -14.23 -2.16
CA GLU A 612 -19.40 -15.62 -1.73
C GLU A 612 -18.52 -15.73 -0.46
N PHE A 613 -17.38 -15.04 -0.45
CA PHE A 613 -16.47 -15.01 0.70
C PHE A 613 -17.17 -14.46 1.96
N GLN A 614 -17.83 -13.30 1.85
CA GLN A 614 -18.52 -12.64 2.96
C GLN A 614 -19.69 -13.48 3.47
N GLY A 615 -20.45 -14.08 2.56
CA GLY A 615 -21.55 -14.99 2.88
C GLY A 615 -21.09 -16.23 3.63
N HIS A 616 -20.01 -16.86 3.15
CA HIS A 616 -19.40 -18.01 3.81
C HIS A 616 -18.89 -17.63 5.21
N LEU A 617 -18.18 -16.51 5.34
CA LEU A 617 -17.69 -16.01 6.62
C LEU A 617 -18.82 -15.76 7.63
N LEU A 618 -19.90 -15.08 7.20
CA LEU A 618 -21.08 -14.84 8.05
C LEU A 618 -21.69 -16.17 8.54
N ARG A 619 -21.86 -17.14 7.63
CA ARG A 619 -22.39 -18.46 7.97
C ARG A 619 -21.52 -19.14 9.04
N GLU A 620 -20.21 -19.14 8.88
CA GLU A 620 -19.30 -19.82 9.80
C GLU A 620 -19.22 -19.11 11.15
N LEU A 621 -19.15 -17.79 11.17
CA LEU A 621 -19.25 -17.01 12.41
C LEU A 621 -20.53 -17.34 13.17
N ARG A 622 -21.67 -17.41 12.47
CA ARG A 622 -22.96 -17.78 13.06
C ARG A 622 -22.93 -19.20 13.65
N LEU A 623 -22.42 -20.18 12.90
CA LEU A 623 -22.36 -21.58 13.34
C LEU A 623 -21.40 -21.77 14.54
N ILE A 624 -20.25 -21.11 14.54
CA ILE A 624 -19.28 -21.14 15.66
C ILE A 624 -19.87 -20.50 16.93
N HIS A 625 -20.80 -19.56 16.78
CA HIS A 625 -21.56 -19.01 17.90
C HIS A 625 -22.76 -19.87 18.32
N GLY A 626 -23.00 -21.03 17.69
CA GLY A 626 -24.14 -21.89 17.97
C GLY A 626 -25.49 -21.24 17.60
N MET A 627 -25.48 -20.24 16.72
CA MET A 627 -26.67 -19.51 16.34
C MET A 627 -27.33 -20.18 15.13
N GLY A 628 -28.62 -20.51 15.21
CA GLY A 628 -29.44 -20.72 14.02
C GLY A 628 -29.70 -19.40 13.29
N LYS A 629 -30.24 -19.45 12.07
CA LYS A 629 -30.64 -18.22 11.33
C LYS A 629 -31.66 -17.39 12.12
N GLU A 630 -32.62 -18.06 12.75
CA GLU A 630 -33.65 -17.43 13.57
C GLU A 630 -33.06 -16.73 14.80
N ASN A 631 -32.22 -17.42 15.56
CA ASN A 631 -31.54 -16.84 16.72
C ASN A 631 -30.64 -15.66 16.30
N PHE A 632 -29.98 -15.74 15.14
CA PHE A 632 -29.19 -14.63 14.61
C PHE A 632 -30.07 -13.43 14.25
N ARG A 633 -31.20 -13.65 13.57
CA ARG A 633 -32.20 -12.59 13.31
C ARG A 633 -32.64 -11.92 14.61
N GLU A 634 -33.11 -12.69 15.59
CA GLU A 634 -33.59 -12.16 16.87
C GLU A 634 -32.50 -11.36 17.60
N THR A 635 -31.25 -11.83 17.55
CA THR A 635 -30.10 -11.14 18.14
C THR A 635 -29.85 -9.81 17.43
N TYR A 636 -29.84 -9.81 16.10
CA TYR A 636 -29.62 -8.62 15.28
C TYR A 636 -30.74 -7.58 15.48
N GLU A 637 -32.00 -8.01 15.41
CA GLU A 637 -33.17 -7.15 15.61
C GLU A 637 -33.20 -6.52 17.00
N LYS A 638 -32.87 -7.31 18.04
CA LYS A 638 -32.78 -6.85 19.42
C LYS A 638 -31.67 -5.81 19.62
N GLN A 639 -30.52 -5.97 18.95
CA GLN A 639 -29.36 -5.11 19.15
C GLN A 639 -29.43 -3.80 18.36
N PHE A 640 -30.03 -3.81 17.15
CA PHE A 640 -30.01 -2.66 16.24
C PHE A 640 -31.38 -2.06 15.92
N ALA A 641 -32.48 -2.65 16.41
CA ALA A 641 -33.85 -2.22 16.11
C ALA A 641 -34.15 -2.14 14.60
N LYS A 642 -33.50 -3.00 13.81
CA LYS A 642 -33.66 -3.12 12.35
C LYS A 642 -34.16 -4.53 12.04
N SER A 643 -35.22 -4.65 11.25
CA SER A 643 -35.75 -5.96 10.80
C SER A 643 -34.79 -6.65 9.85
N LEU A 644 -34.53 -7.94 10.05
CA LEU A 644 -33.66 -8.73 9.18
C LEU A 644 -34.35 -10.03 8.78
N ASP A 645 -34.93 -10.07 7.57
CA ASP A 645 -35.60 -11.28 7.11
C ASP A 645 -34.61 -12.46 6.99
N THR A 646 -35.04 -13.63 7.48
CA THR A 646 -34.38 -14.92 7.25
C THR A 646 -34.11 -15.24 5.78
N SER A 647 -34.96 -14.76 4.87
CA SER A 647 -34.69 -14.87 3.42
C SER A 647 -33.46 -14.04 3.01
N LYS A 648 -33.34 -12.79 3.51
CA LYS A 648 -32.17 -11.92 3.31
C LYS A 648 -30.90 -12.57 3.89
N ILE A 649 -30.97 -13.14 5.09
CA ILE A 649 -29.84 -13.88 5.69
C ILE A 649 -29.41 -15.04 4.79
N ARG A 650 -30.35 -15.81 4.23
CA ARG A 650 -30.03 -16.91 3.33
C ARG A 650 -29.34 -16.42 2.05
N SER A 651 -29.80 -15.31 1.46
CA SER A 651 -29.18 -14.74 0.27
C SER A 651 -27.78 -14.17 0.57
N LEU A 652 -27.60 -13.51 1.71
CA LEU A 652 -26.28 -13.05 2.19
C LEU A 652 -25.32 -14.23 2.37
N GLU A 653 -25.73 -15.29 3.08
CA GLU A 653 -24.89 -16.47 3.32
C GLU A 653 -24.50 -17.24 2.05
N ARG A 654 -25.24 -17.03 0.95
CA ARG A 654 -24.96 -17.63 -0.36
C ARG A 654 -24.17 -16.70 -1.30
N GLY A 655 -23.92 -15.46 -0.89
CA GLY A 655 -23.32 -14.45 -1.75
C GLY A 655 -24.24 -13.95 -2.88
N GLU A 656 -25.55 -14.19 -2.80
CA GLU A 656 -26.53 -13.76 -3.81
C GLU A 656 -26.75 -12.23 -3.77
N ILE A 657 -26.46 -11.59 -2.63
CA ILE A 657 -26.53 -10.14 -2.46
C ILE A 657 -25.29 -9.62 -1.73
N ALA A 658 -24.86 -8.41 -2.10
CA ALA A 658 -23.72 -7.74 -1.50
C ALA A 658 -24.01 -7.27 -0.08
N PHE A 659 -22.97 -7.24 0.76
CA PHE A 659 -23.07 -6.69 2.11
C PHE A 659 -23.01 -5.15 2.03
N GLU A 660 -23.94 -4.51 2.73
CA GLU A 660 -23.90 -3.07 2.97
C GLU A 660 -22.87 -2.76 4.07
N GLU A 661 -22.21 -1.60 4.02
CA GLU A 661 -21.17 -1.22 5.02
C GLU A 661 -21.73 -1.22 6.44
N ASP A 662 -22.92 -0.65 6.64
CA ASP A 662 -23.63 -0.68 7.92
C ASP A 662 -23.86 -2.11 8.42
N PHE A 663 -24.21 -3.02 7.51
CA PHE A 663 -24.43 -4.41 7.85
C PHE A 663 -23.13 -5.10 8.29
N VAL A 664 -22.01 -4.86 7.60
CA VAL A 664 -20.68 -5.36 8.00
C VAL A 664 -20.31 -4.85 9.40
N HIS A 665 -20.52 -3.57 9.67
CA HIS A 665 -20.26 -2.96 10.98
C HIS A 665 -21.09 -3.63 12.09
N GLU A 666 -22.37 -3.86 11.83
CA GLU A 666 -23.32 -4.46 12.79
C GLU A 666 -23.01 -5.92 13.10
N ILE A 667 -22.74 -6.75 12.07
CA ILE A 667 -22.38 -8.16 12.29
C ILE A 667 -21.01 -8.29 12.95
N SER A 668 -20.06 -7.40 12.64
CA SER A 668 -18.75 -7.36 13.30
C SER A 668 -18.90 -7.13 14.80
N LYS A 669 -19.82 -6.26 15.22
CA LYS A 669 -20.19 -6.05 16.63
C LYS A 669 -20.85 -7.27 17.27
N ILE A 670 -21.76 -7.95 16.58
CA ILE A 670 -22.42 -9.16 17.11
C ILE A 670 -21.39 -10.25 17.41
N PHE A 671 -20.47 -10.48 16.48
CA PHE A 671 -19.51 -11.58 16.57
C PHE A 671 -18.20 -11.22 17.27
N GLY A 672 -17.97 -9.95 17.59
CA GLY A 672 -16.74 -9.48 18.21
C GLY A 672 -15.52 -9.66 17.30
N VAL A 673 -15.64 -9.33 16.02
CA VAL A 673 -14.57 -9.42 15.02
C VAL A 673 -14.29 -8.07 14.37
N SER A 674 -13.12 -7.92 13.73
CA SER A 674 -12.79 -6.72 12.94
C SER A 674 -13.60 -6.68 11.65
N GLU A 675 -14.04 -5.49 11.23
CA GLU A 675 -14.68 -5.26 9.93
C GLU A 675 -13.76 -5.67 8.76
N GLU A 676 -12.45 -5.47 8.93
CA GLU A 676 -11.41 -5.86 7.96
C GLU A 676 -11.44 -7.37 7.63
N LEU A 677 -12.02 -8.19 8.50
CA LEU A 677 -12.19 -9.62 8.23
C LEU A 677 -13.08 -9.88 7.01
N PHE A 678 -14.07 -9.01 6.77
CA PHE A 678 -15.01 -9.09 5.64
C PHE A 678 -14.46 -8.46 4.35
N HIS A 679 -13.27 -7.86 4.40
CA HIS A 679 -12.64 -7.17 3.27
C HIS A 679 -11.24 -7.74 3.02
N PRO A 680 -11.14 -8.88 2.30
CA PRO A 680 -9.90 -9.65 2.21
C PRO A 680 -8.88 -9.12 1.17
N GLY A 681 -9.18 -8.07 0.40
CA GLY A 681 -8.35 -7.66 -0.73
C GLY A 681 -8.14 -6.15 -0.87
N LEU A 682 -6.93 -5.77 -1.29
CA LEU A 682 -6.50 -4.39 -1.62
C LEU A 682 -7.41 -3.70 -2.66
N PHE A 683 -8.06 -4.50 -3.51
CA PHE A 683 -8.83 -4.06 -4.68
C PHE A 683 -10.34 -3.97 -4.47
N ILE A 684 -10.81 -4.69 -3.46
CA ILE A 684 -12.23 -4.91 -3.20
C ILE A 684 -12.70 -4.13 -1.96
N GLU A 685 -11.78 -3.59 -1.16
CA GLU A 685 -12.12 -2.59 -0.16
C GLU A 685 -12.76 -1.38 -0.83
N LYS A 686 -13.97 -0.98 -0.40
CA LYS A 686 -14.72 0.17 -0.93
C LYS A 686 -14.04 1.49 -0.58
#